data_AF-A0A416DSY9-F1
#
_entry.id   AF-A0A416DSY9-F1
#
_cell.length_a   1.000
_cell.length_b   1.000
_cell.length_c   1.000
_cell.angle_alpha   90.00
_cell.angle_beta   90.00
_cell.angle_gamma   90.00
#
_symmetry.space_group_name_H-M   'P 1'
#
loop_
_entity.id
_entity.type
_entity.pdbx_description
1 polymer ?
#
loop_
_entity_poly.entity_id
_entity_poly.type
_entity_poly.pdbx_seq_one_letter_code
_entity_poly.pdbx_strand_id
1 'polypeptide(L)'
;MIRLENIYKYYYSESSVTQALRNVNLEFSKGEFVAITGESGSGKTTLLNVISGIDTYDEGEMYVNGQPTFQYDDDDWEAYRRNKIGFVFQNYNLIGHYTVLDNMISALLILGVGEKKAEKKALKYLEKVGLKGFEKSRASKLSSGQKQRLAIARALAKETDIIMADEPTGNLDSETGLQIIKLLAELSKEKLVIMVTHNYEQAQDYVTRKVKIHDGEIVLDVAVNTDKRINYKAEQPSDDKNADAGEKLGNQPKNTQADLNQKRKEENSIARYFAWKNFSTQKLRGLLFIVFFMVVSTASFLFLGQIYSNIDDSSTKKYDDSVYYNGDKTRISVRKKDGTSFNKSDIEKLNKIKYVKNTDICDKADDINYYCEEGKDYKYSYGAVESDGSSYGALDPDDSSSSYSIRTQSENNWTFAKGIKKAVKQDMNVNFIKKNKFMRSVSCITKSDLVKGSLPKKNNEVVVYSKDSSVVGTTKRFYFTAKNIWGMDGYYYEDMKITGCLKEETEQAYFAESLCNMLSSSDDGAKFKIDFMYDTKTDSYQGSYKLIPIYSETRDNLYDSSADMTEDEDTKDKDYDYRNGVPSGEKARASCNTQVTLNNLGTYDETYDEDATAMMGTDRLTITKKDKNGELTGESDKLVLEVTKEVTDYSDRFIEISKHLYYKYFKNESNQAAVYISNYAKTDKVIKSIEKLDKNYEAVSAYRMSLGEYNDEKVSERLVTLGIALGVLVMLIILEIFILRSLMKIKIKDYFVLKFIGMKLNTINKISIMEMFSYCAVTIVFVIVAANIIALCGSRVMIDMLAYYTIPFYLIFIVYNLILCGVTVKAFNKLLVQRMIKN
;
A
#
# COMPACT_ATOMS: atom_id res chain seq x y z
N MET A 1 15.65 21.07 -61.69
CA MET A 1 14.78 20.84 -60.50
C MET A 1 15.58 20.21 -59.37
N ILE A 2 16.24 19.07 -59.60
CA ILE A 2 17.29 18.55 -58.72
C ILE A 2 18.60 18.56 -59.51
N ARG A 3 19.71 18.97 -58.89
CA ARG A 3 21.05 18.89 -59.49
C ARG A 3 22.01 18.26 -58.50
N LEU A 4 22.78 17.27 -58.95
CA LEU A 4 23.85 16.60 -58.21
C LEU A 4 25.18 17.05 -58.83
N GLU A 5 26.07 17.61 -58.00
CA GLU A 5 27.42 18.00 -58.40
C GLU A 5 28.43 17.20 -57.57
N ASN A 6 29.22 16.36 -58.25
CA ASN A 6 30.31 15.57 -57.69
C ASN A 6 29.92 14.77 -56.44
N ILE A 7 28.77 14.07 -56.48
CA ILE A 7 28.28 13.34 -55.30
C ILE A 7 29.07 12.05 -55.07
N TYR A 8 29.53 11.87 -53.83
CA TYR A 8 30.14 10.62 -53.33
C TYR A 8 29.41 10.09 -52.10
N LYS A 9 29.40 8.77 -51.93
CA LYS A 9 28.85 8.09 -50.76
C LYS A 9 29.68 6.88 -50.39
N TYR A 10 30.06 6.78 -49.12
CA TYR A 10 30.82 5.71 -48.50
C TYR A 10 29.98 5.07 -47.38
N TYR A 11 29.97 3.75 -47.33
CA TYR A 11 29.45 3.00 -46.20
C TYR A 11 30.60 2.39 -45.41
N TYR A 12 30.62 2.70 -44.12
CA TYR A 12 31.63 2.22 -43.19
C TYR A 12 31.10 0.99 -42.45
N SER A 13 31.77 -0.14 -42.63
CA SER A 13 31.57 -1.33 -41.79
C SER A 13 32.75 -1.48 -40.82
N GLU A 14 32.66 -2.40 -39.86
CA GLU A 14 33.76 -2.62 -38.89
C GLU A 14 35.06 -3.09 -39.56
N SER A 15 35.00 -3.66 -40.77
CA SER A 15 36.14 -4.27 -41.48
C SER A 15 36.42 -3.69 -42.87
N SER A 16 35.54 -2.86 -43.44
CA SER A 16 35.73 -2.31 -44.78
C SER A 16 34.97 -1.00 -45.00
N VAL A 17 35.48 -0.19 -45.94
CA VAL A 17 34.77 0.97 -46.48
C VAL A 17 34.34 0.65 -47.91
N THR A 18 33.03 0.70 -48.16
CA THR A 18 32.46 0.48 -49.49
C THR A 18 32.06 1.82 -50.08
N GLN A 19 32.72 2.22 -51.17
CA GLN A 19 32.34 3.41 -51.93
C GLN A 19 31.18 3.08 -52.87
N ALA A 20 29.98 3.55 -52.53
CA ALA A 20 28.73 3.22 -53.22
C ALA A 20 28.37 4.19 -54.36
N LEU A 21 28.76 5.47 -54.24
CA LEU A 21 28.63 6.46 -55.32
C LEU A 21 29.97 7.16 -55.55
N ARG A 22 30.29 7.39 -56.82
CA ARG A 22 31.57 7.94 -57.27
C ARG A 22 31.31 9.04 -58.29
N ASN A 23 31.63 10.28 -57.92
CA ASN A 23 31.55 11.44 -58.81
C ASN A 23 30.23 11.57 -59.59
N VAL A 24 29.09 11.38 -58.92
CA VAL A 24 27.80 11.37 -59.61
C VAL A 24 27.37 12.80 -59.93
N ASN A 25 27.19 13.08 -61.23
CA ASN A 25 26.77 14.35 -61.77
C ASN A 25 25.51 14.16 -62.62
N LEU A 26 24.36 14.67 -62.15
CA LEU A 26 23.06 14.51 -62.83
C LEU A 26 22.19 15.75 -62.57
N GLU A 27 21.42 16.15 -63.57
CA GLU A 27 20.39 17.18 -63.41
C GLU A 27 19.04 16.65 -63.89
N PHE A 28 18.02 16.79 -63.05
CA PHE A 28 16.66 16.33 -63.30
C PHE A 28 15.69 17.51 -63.41
N SER A 29 14.75 17.40 -64.35
CA SER A 29 13.75 18.43 -64.65
C SER A 29 12.33 17.93 -64.43
N LYS A 30 11.42 18.86 -64.10
CA LYS A 30 10.00 18.55 -63.98
C LYS A 30 9.46 18.06 -65.33
N GLY A 31 8.61 17.04 -65.32
CA GLY A 31 8.06 16.46 -66.55
C GLY A 31 8.83 15.24 -67.09
N GLU A 32 10.00 14.92 -66.50
CA GLU A 32 10.79 13.76 -66.89
C GLU A 32 10.28 12.47 -66.24
N PHE A 33 10.27 11.39 -67.03
CA PHE A 33 10.20 10.02 -66.52
C PHE A 33 11.56 9.33 -66.74
N VAL A 34 12.39 9.32 -65.70
CA VAL A 34 13.75 8.80 -65.77
C VAL A 34 13.80 7.37 -65.26
N ALA A 35 14.41 6.46 -66.04
CA ALA A 35 14.76 5.12 -65.59
C ALA A 35 16.26 5.00 -65.31
N ILE A 36 16.62 4.66 -64.08
CA ILE A 36 17.97 4.35 -63.64
C ILE A 36 18.17 2.84 -63.67
N THR A 37 19.15 2.38 -64.45
CA THR A 37 19.44 0.97 -64.71
C THR A 37 20.89 0.61 -64.39
N GLY A 38 21.20 -0.66 -64.14
CA GLY A 38 22.54 -1.10 -63.75
C GLY A 38 22.54 -2.43 -63.00
N GLU A 39 23.70 -3.07 -62.89
CA GLU A 39 23.87 -4.38 -62.24
C GLU A 39 23.55 -4.34 -60.74
N SER A 40 23.28 -5.49 -60.13
CA SER A 40 23.06 -5.54 -58.68
C SER A 40 24.30 -5.01 -57.94
N GLY A 41 24.11 -4.18 -56.92
CA GLY A 41 25.22 -3.56 -56.19
C GLY A 41 25.86 -2.33 -56.86
N SER A 42 25.43 -1.91 -58.05
CA SER A 42 26.06 -0.78 -58.77
C SER A 42 25.81 0.63 -58.21
N GLY A 43 25.13 0.76 -57.06
CA GLY A 43 24.82 2.04 -56.41
C GLY A 43 23.43 2.65 -56.72
N LYS A 44 22.57 1.98 -57.51
CA LYS A 44 21.23 2.50 -57.89
C LYS A 44 20.35 2.95 -56.71
N THR A 45 20.14 2.06 -55.76
CA THR A 45 19.30 2.34 -54.58
C THR A 45 19.94 3.39 -53.68
N THR A 46 21.28 3.39 -53.57
CA THR A 46 22.02 4.44 -52.86
C THR A 46 21.80 5.80 -53.51
N LEU A 47 21.91 5.90 -54.84
CA LEU A 47 21.62 7.13 -55.58
C LEU A 47 20.19 7.60 -55.33
N LEU A 48 19.20 6.69 -55.43
CA LEU A 48 17.81 7.02 -55.17
C LEU A 48 17.57 7.49 -53.72
N ASN A 49 18.22 6.86 -52.75
CA ASN A 49 18.15 7.22 -51.34
C ASN A 49 18.78 8.59 -51.04
N VAL A 50 19.91 8.91 -51.68
CA VAL A 50 20.55 10.23 -51.57
C VAL A 50 19.64 11.31 -52.16
N ILE A 51 19.13 11.12 -53.39
CA ILE A 51 18.26 12.12 -54.03
C ILE A 51 16.96 12.34 -53.23
N SER A 52 16.40 11.26 -52.69
CA SER A 52 15.20 11.34 -51.86
C SER A 52 15.44 11.92 -50.46
N GLY A 53 16.69 12.15 -50.07
CA GLY A 53 17.07 12.59 -48.73
C GLY A 53 16.78 11.54 -47.66
N ILE A 54 16.64 10.27 -48.03
CA ILE A 54 16.55 9.14 -47.10
C ILE A 54 17.92 8.84 -46.49
N ASP A 55 18.96 8.96 -47.33
CA ASP A 55 20.36 8.87 -46.95
C ASP A 55 21.06 10.19 -47.30
N THR A 56 22.19 10.45 -46.67
CA THR A 56 23.04 11.62 -46.95
C THR A 56 24.14 11.28 -47.95
N TYR A 57 24.80 12.30 -48.50
CA TYR A 57 26.05 12.17 -49.25
C TYR A 57 27.23 12.61 -48.37
N ASP A 58 28.44 12.13 -48.67
CA ASP A 58 29.65 12.45 -47.89
C ASP A 58 30.49 13.55 -48.54
N GLU A 59 30.48 13.64 -49.87
CA GLU A 59 31.15 14.69 -50.65
C GLU A 59 30.24 15.14 -51.80
N GLY A 60 30.53 16.34 -52.33
CA GLY A 60 29.74 17.00 -53.38
C GLY A 60 28.66 17.92 -52.83
N GLU A 61 27.75 18.34 -53.70
CA GLU A 61 26.61 19.19 -53.35
C GLU A 61 25.37 18.76 -54.12
N MET A 62 24.22 18.77 -53.45
CA MET A 62 22.92 18.58 -54.10
C MET A 62 22.11 19.86 -54.01
N TYR A 63 21.54 20.29 -55.15
CA TYR A 63 20.65 21.44 -55.23
C TYR A 63 19.21 20.99 -55.43
N VAL A 64 18.30 21.54 -54.65
CA VAL A 64 16.85 21.35 -54.78
C VAL A 64 16.23 22.70 -55.14
N ASN A 65 15.62 22.79 -56.32
CA ASN A 65 15.08 24.04 -56.89
C ASN A 65 16.10 25.18 -56.87
N GLY A 66 17.37 24.87 -57.14
CA GLY A 66 18.48 25.82 -57.16
C GLY A 66 19.07 26.17 -55.80
N GLN A 67 18.51 25.68 -54.69
CA GLN A 67 19.03 25.89 -53.34
C GLN A 67 19.96 24.73 -52.95
N PRO A 68 21.19 24.99 -52.44
CA PRO A 68 22.11 23.95 -51.99
C PRO A 68 21.61 23.29 -50.70
N THR A 69 22.00 22.05 -50.45
CA THR A 69 21.54 21.24 -49.32
C THR A 69 22.59 21.04 -48.22
N PHE A 70 23.84 21.53 -48.36
CA PHE A 70 24.84 21.39 -47.29
C PHE A 70 24.41 21.98 -45.93
N GLN A 71 23.47 22.93 -45.92
CA GLN A 71 22.96 23.54 -44.69
C GLN A 71 21.81 22.76 -44.05
N TYR A 72 21.31 21.71 -44.71
CA TYR A 72 20.15 20.98 -44.22
C TYR A 72 20.50 20.20 -42.96
N ASP A 73 19.76 20.47 -41.88
CA ASP A 73 19.76 19.63 -40.69
C ASP A 73 18.75 18.46 -40.83
N ASP A 74 18.63 17.63 -39.80
CA ASP A 74 17.67 16.51 -39.80
C ASP A 74 16.22 16.96 -40.01
N ASP A 75 15.84 18.12 -39.46
CA ASP A 75 14.50 18.69 -39.57
C ASP A 75 14.23 19.19 -41.00
N ASP A 76 15.23 19.77 -41.66
CA ASP A 76 15.19 20.18 -43.07
C ASP A 76 15.08 18.97 -44.00
N TRP A 77 15.87 17.92 -43.77
CA TRP A 77 15.77 16.66 -44.52
C TRP A 77 14.42 15.97 -44.30
N GLU A 78 13.88 15.98 -43.08
CA GLU A 78 12.53 15.51 -42.79
C GLU A 78 11.46 16.33 -43.53
N ALA A 79 11.61 17.66 -43.57
CA ALA A 79 10.71 18.55 -44.30
C ALA A 79 10.79 18.33 -45.81
N TYR A 80 11.99 18.12 -46.36
CA TYR A 80 12.22 17.77 -47.75
C TYR A 80 11.54 16.44 -48.11
N ARG A 81 11.79 15.38 -47.33
CA ARG A 81 11.11 14.08 -47.51
C ARG A 81 9.60 14.22 -47.41
N ARG A 82 9.11 14.98 -46.43
CA ARG A 82 7.68 15.20 -46.21
C ARG A 82 7.03 15.93 -47.38
N ASN A 83 7.60 17.05 -47.83
CA ASN A 83 6.91 18.00 -48.71
C ASN A 83 7.29 17.88 -50.19
N LYS A 84 8.44 17.30 -50.53
CA LYS A 84 8.97 17.25 -51.91
C LYS A 84 9.05 15.86 -52.52
N ILE A 85 9.11 14.82 -51.70
CA ILE A 85 9.32 13.44 -52.17
C ILE A 85 8.10 12.55 -51.91
N GLY A 86 7.59 11.91 -52.96
CA GLY A 86 6.67 10.78 -52.89
C GLY A 86 7.44 9.50 -53.17
N PHE A 87 7.61 8.63 -52.19
CA PHE A 87 8.45 7.44 -52.34
C PHE A 87 7.62 6.15 -52.45
N VAL A 88 7.92 5.34 -53.47
CA VAL A 88 7.39 3.99 -53.69
C VAL A 88 8.54 3.00 -53.50
N PHE A 89 8.46 2.20 -52.43
CA PHE A 89 9.52 1.27 -52.03
C PHE A 89 9.31 -0.13 -52.61
N GLN A 90 10.40 -0.84 -52.89
CA GLN A 90 10.41 -2.25 -53.33
C GLN A 90 9.62 -3.17 -52.36
N ASN A 91 9.82 -2.98 -51.05
CA ASN A 91 9.16 -3.75 -49.98
C ASN A 91 7.86 -3.10 -49.44
N TYR A 92 7.25 -2.18 -50.20
CA TYR A 92 6.03 -1.41 -49.86
C TYR A 92 6.16 -0.45 -48.65
N ASN A 93 6.98 -0.79 -47.64
CA ASN A 93 7.16 -0.09 -46.37
C ASN A 93 5.82 0.35 -45.76
N LEU A 94 4.87 -0.58 -45.62
CA LEU A 94 3.56 -0.35 -45.02
C LEU A 94 3.55 -0.80 -43.56
N ILE A 95 2.75 -0.14 -42.73
CA ILE A 95 2.51 -0.58 -41.36
C ILE A 95 1.50 -1.73 -41.42
N GLY A 96 1.99 -2.96 -41.30
CA GLY A 96 1.23 -4.17 -41.65
C GLY A 96 -0.06 -4.37 -40.85
N HIS A 97 -0.06 -3.97 -39.58
CA HIS A 97 -1.22 -4.13 -38.69
C HIS A 97 -2.24 -2.98 -38.80
N TYR A 98 -1.90 -1.90 -39.51
CA TYR A 98 -2.83 -0.81 -39.84
C TYR A 98 -3.73 -1.22 -41.01
N THR A 99 -4.92 -0.62 -41.07
CA THR A 99 -5.79 -0.77 -42.24
C THR A 99 -5.21 -0.03 -43.45
N VAL A 100 -5.75 -0.30 -44.64
CA VAL A 100 -5.46 0.46 -45.86
C VAL A 100 -5.71 1.95 -45.63
N LEU A 101 -6.85 2.28 -45.03
CA LEU A 101 -7.21 3.64 -44.70
C LEU A 101 -6.26 4.25 -43.66
N ASP A 102 -5.91 3.52 -42.59
CA ASP A 102 -5.00 4.02 -41.55
C ASP A 102 -3.60 4.31 -42.10
N ASN A 103 -3.08 3.48 -43.02
CA ASN A 103 -1.78 3.73 -43.68
C ASN A 103 -1.80 5.05 -44.49
N MET A 104 -2.91 5.33 -45.16
CA MET A 104 -3.10 6.58 -45.91
C MET A 104 -3.26 7.79 -44.98
N ILE A 105 -4.12 7.69 -43.96
CA ILE A 105 -4.32 8.75 -42.98
C ILE A 105 -3.01 9.06 -42.25
N SER A 106 -2.22 8.05 -41.89
CA SER A 106 -0.93 8.22 -41.22
C SER A 106 0.02 9.13 -42.01
N ALA A 107 0.13 8.92 -43.32
CA ALA A 107 0.96 9.76 -44.18
C ALA A 107 0.44 11.21 -44.30
N LEU A 108 -0.88 11.38 -44.36
CA LEU A 108 -1.53 12.69 -44.44
C LEU A 108 -1.47 13.47 -43.12
N LEU A 109 -1.57 12.79 -41.97
CA LEU A 109 -1.38 13.41 -40.66
C LEU A 109 0.06 13.92 -40.49
N ILE A 110 1.06 13.18 -40.98
CA ILE A 110 2.47 13.60 -40.98
C ILE A 110 2.65 14.89 -41.80
N LEU A 111 1.87 15.07 -42.87
CA LEU A 111 1.80 16.31 -43.66
C LEU A 111 1.08 17.47 -42.96
N GLY A 112 0.54 17.27 -41.76
CA GLY A 112 -0.27 18.28 -41.05
C GLY A 112 -1.72 18.35 -41.51
N VAL A 113 -2.19 17.43 -42.35
CA VAL A 113 -3.61 17.38 -42.75
C VAL A 113 -4.43 16.85 -41.58
N GLY A 114 -5.40 17.61 -41.08
CA GLY A 114 -6.27 17.16 -39.98
C GLY A 114 -7.03 15.87 -40.31
N GLU A 115 -7.25 15.02 -39.30
CA GLU A 115 -7.76 13.64 -39.42
C GLU A 115 -8.98 13.48 -40.35
N LYS A 116 -10.06 14.25 -40.14
CA LYS A 116 -11.26 14.18 -40.99
C LYS A 116 -11.00 14.53 -42.45
N LYS A 117 -10.09 15.49 -42.72
CA LYS A 117 -9.69 15.85 -44.09
C LYS A 117 -8.79 14.77 -44.68
N ALA A 118 -7.90 14.20 -43.87
CA ALA A 118 -7.02 13.11 -44.25
C ALA A 118 -7.82 11.88 -44.69
N GLU A 119 -8.88 11.52 -43.96
CA GLU A 119 -9.78 10.42 -44.32
C GLU A 119 -10.45 10.63 -45.69
N LYS A 120 -11.08 11.80 -45.89
CA LYS A 120 -11.72 12.13 -47.18
C LYS A 120 -10.72 12.11 -48.35
N LYS A 121 -9.52 12.66 -48.16
CA LYS A 121 -8.47 12.65 -49.17
C LYS A 121 -7.96 11.23 -49.43
N ALA A 122 -7.76 10.42 -48.39
CA ALA A 122 -7.35 9.04 -48.51
C ALA A 122 -8.32 8.22 -49.38
N LEU A 123 -9.64 8.33 -49.13
CA LEU A 123 -10.66 7.62 -49.90
C LEU A 123 -10.59 7.95 -51.40
N LYS A 124 -10.42 9.22 -51.76
CA LYS A 124 -10.27 9.65 -53.17
C LYS A 124 -9.06 9.00 -53.85
N TYR A 125 -7.93 8.92 -53.18
CA TYR A 125 -6.72 8.30 -53.74
C TYR A 125 -6.78 6.79 -53.78
N LEU A 126 -7.43 6.15 -52.79
CA LEU A 126 -7.67 4.71 -52.81
C LEU A 126 -8.57 4.30 -53.98
N GLU A 127 -9.61 5.07 -54.29
CA GLU A 127 -10.44 4.85 -55.47
C GLU A 127 -9.64 4.98 -56.76
N LYS A 128 -8.80 6.03 -56.89
CA LYS A 128 -7.94 6.24 -58.07
C LYS A 128 -6.98 5.08 -58.37
N VAL A 129 -6.50 4.38 -57.35
CA VAL A 129 -5.58 3.23 -57.55
C VAL A 129 -6.30 1.88 -57.63
N GLY A 130 -7.64 1.87 -57.55
CA GLY A 130 -8.45 0.65 -57.61
C GLY A 130 -8.52 -0.14 -56.30
N LEU A 131 -8.37 0.53 -55.14
CA LEU A 131 -8.47 -0.07 -53.79
C LEU A 131 -9.78 0.27 -53.06
N LYS A 132 -10.81 0.71 -53.79
CA LYS A 132 -12.15 0.93 -53.23
C LYS A 132 -12.70 -0.38 -52.65
N GLY A 133 -13.28 -0.33 -51.45
CA GLY A 133 -13.79 -1.50 -50.71
C GLY A 133 -12.75 -2.21 -49.83
N PHE A 134 -11.46 -1.88 -49.95
CA PHE A 134 -10.38 -2.45 -49.13
C PHE A 134 -10.01 -1.58 -47.92
N GLU A 135 -10.72 -0.48 -47.67
CA GLU A 135 -10.36 0.56 -46.69
C GLU A 135 -10.12 0.00 -45.29
N LYS A 136 -10.95 -0.97 -44.87
CA LYS A 136 -10.89 -1.61 -43.55
C LYS A 136 -9.97 -2.84 -43.50
N SER A 137 -9.45 -3.29 -44.64
CA SER A 137 -8.54 -4.43 -44.71
C SER A 137 -7.18 -4.06 -44.11
N ARG A 138 -6.57 -4.96 -43.34
CA ARG A 138 -5.20 -4.75 -42.84
C ARG A 138 -4.19 -4.86 -43.98
N ALA A 139 -3.17 -4.01 -43.99
CA ALA A 139 -2.12 -4.04 -45.01
C ALA A 139 -1.42 -5.41 -45.08
N SER A 140 -1.28 -6.12 -43.96
CA SER A 140 -0.71 -7.47 -43.92
C SER A 140 -1.54 -8.52 -44.70
N LYS A 141 -2.84 -8.29 -44.90
CA LYS A 141 -3.77 -9.20 -45.60
C LYS A 141 -3.91 -8.93 -47.09
N LEU A 142 -3.31 -7.84 -47.60
CA LEU A 142 -3.35 -7.49 -49.02
C LEU A 142 -2.40 -8.37 -49.86
N SER A 143 -2.77 -8.62 -51.12
CA SER A 143 -1.87 -9.21 -52.12
C SER A 143 -0.68 -8.27 -52.41
N SER A 144 0.39 -8.79 -53.00
CA SER A 144 1.58 -7.98 -53.39
C SER A 144 1.19 -6.79 -54.29
N GLY A 145 0.36 -7.03 -55.31
CA GLY A 145 -0.16 -5.97 -56.18
C GLY A 145 -1.02 -4.93 -55.46
N GLN A 146 -1.87 -5.35 -54.52
CA GLN A 146 -2.66 -4.43 -53.70
C GLN A 146 -1.79 -3.61 -52.74
N LYS A 147 -0.75 -4.21 -52.14
CA LYS A 147 0.24 -3.50 -51.31
C LYS A 147 0.98 -2.46 -52.12
N GLN A 148 1.35 -2.77 -53.36
CA GLN A 148 2.00 -1.82 -54.25
C GLN A 148 1.07 -0.65 -54.61
N ARG A 149 -0.19 -0.92 -54.97
CA ARG A 149 -1.19 0.13 -55.21
C ARG A 149 -1.38 1.03 -54.00
N LEU A 150 -1.36 0.46 -52.78
CA LEU A 150 -1.44 1.24 -51.55
C LEU A 150 -0.19 2.09 -51.33
N ALA A 151 1.01 1.56 -51.56
CA ALA A 151 2.25 2.33 -51.47
C ALA A 151 2.27 3.50 -52.46
N ILE A 152 1.78 3.27 -53.69
CA ILE A 152 1.62 4.32 -54.71
C ILE A 152 0.57 5.33 -54.26
N ALA A 153 -0.63 4.91 -53.84
CA ALA A 153 -1.65 5.81 -53.34
C ALA A 153 -1.12 6.72 -52.22
N ARG A 154 -0.33 6.15 -51.30
CA ARG A 154 0.32 6.90 -50.23
C ARG A 154 1.28 7.95 -50.77
N ALA A 155 2.12 7.61 -51.75
CA ALA A 155 3.01 8.57 -52.41
C ALA A 155 2.22 9.68 -53.14
N LEU A 156 1.13 9.33 -53.82
CA LEU A 156 0.29 10.28 -54.58
C LEU A 156 -0.50 11.23 -53.68
N ALA A 157 -1.00 10.74 -52.55
CA ALA A 157 -1.79 11.54 -51.62
C ALA A 157 -0.98 12.69 -51.00
N LYS A 158 0.35 12.59 -51.01
CA LYS A 158 1.25 13.66 -50.58
C LYS A 158 1.29 14.83 -51.57
N GLU A 159 0.87 14.65 -52.82
CA GLU A 159 0.86 15.68 -53.87
C GLU A 159 2.22 16.37 -54.06
N THR A 160 3.30 15.61 -53.93
CA THR A 160 4.67 16.12 -54.07
C THR A 160 5.09 16.32 -55.53
N ASP A 161 6.09 17.17 -55.73
CA ASP A 161 6.63 17.51 -57.04
C ASP A 161 7.47 16.36 -57.66
N ILE A 162 8.01 15.48 -56.81
CA ILE A 162 8.91 14.37 -57.20
C ILE A 162 8.33 13.05 -56.73
N ILE A 163 8.37 12.03 -57.58
CA ILE A 163 8.07 10.64 -57.26
C ILE A 163 9.32 9.79 -57.48
N MET A 164 9.76 9.12 -56.43
CA MET A 164 10.85 8.17 -56.45
C MET A 164 10.28 6.76 -56.37
N ALA A 165 10.72 5.87 -57.25
CA ALA A 165 10.23 4.51 -57.30
C ALA A 165 11.40 3.51 -57.34
N ASP A 166 11.59 2.78 -56.25
CA ASP A 166 12.62 1.74 -56.16
C ASP A 166 12.00 0.39 -56.54
N GLU A 167 12.32 -0.09 -57.74
CA GLU A 167 11.81 -1.34 -58.30
C GLU A 167 10.28 -1.52 -58.16
N PRO A 168 9.47 -0.57 -58.66
CA PRO A 168 8.04 -0.54 -58.38
C PRO A 168 7.25 -1.71 -58.98
N THR A 169 7.86 -2.52 -59.85
CA THR A 169 7.25 -3.69 -60.50
C THR A 169 7.90 -5.02 -60.12
N GLY A 170 8.98 -5.03 -59.33
CA GLY A 170 9.81 -6.23 -59.09
C GLY A 170 9.06 -7.41 -58.44
N ASN A 171 8.00 -7.13 -57.67
CA ASN A 171 7.19 -8.12 -56.96
C ASN A 171 5.81 -8.36 -57.61
N LEU A 172 5.62 -7.93 -58.86
CA LEU A 172 4.33 -7.97 -59.57
C LEU A 172 4.38 -8.88 -60.79
N ASP A 173 3.24 -9.44 -61.17
CA ASP A 173 3.07 -10.06 -62.48
C ASP A 173 3.16 -9.00 -63.60
N SER A 174 3.46 -9.43 -64.83
CA SER A 174 3.72 -8.54 -65.96
C SER A 174 2.54 -7.61 -66.29
N GLU A 175 1.29 -8.06 -66.14
CA GLU A 175 0.11 -7.26 -66.44
C GLU A 175 -0.06 -6.15 -65.39
N THR A 176 0.00 -6.51 -64.11
CA THR A 176 -0.07 -5.56 -63.01
C THR A 176 1.13 -4.58 -63.04
N GLY A 177 2.32 -5.08 -63.36
CA GLY A 177 3.53 -4.27 -63.53
C GLY A 177 3.36 -3.18 -64.58
N LEU A 178 2.83 -3.53 -65.75
CA LEU A 178 2.57 -2.58 -66.83
C LEU A 178 1.53 -1.52 -66.43
N GLN A 179 0.50 -1.89 -65.67
CA GLN A 179 -0.47 -0.92 -65.14
C GLN A 179 0.18 0.11 -64.21
N ILE A 180 1.13 -0.32 -63.36
CA ILE A 180 1.90 0.60 -62.49
C ILE A 180 2.79 1.53 -63.32
N ILE A 181 3.48 1.02 -64.34
CA ILE A 181 4.33 1.83 -65.22
C ILE A 181 3.50 2.89 -65.95
N LYS A 182 2.34 2.52 -66.51
CA LYS A 182 1.41 3.46 -67.15
C LYS A 182 0.96 4.57 -66.20
N LEU A 183 0.66 4.22 -64.95
CA LEU A 183 0.29 5.20 -63.92
C LEU A 183 1.45 6.17 -63.62
N LEU A 184 2.66 5.66 -63.43
CA LEU A 184 3.86 6.49 -63.23
C LEU A 184 4.15 7.39 -64.45
N ALA A 185 3.97 6.87 -65.66
CA ALA A 185 4.13 7.63 -66.90
C ALA A 185 3.12 8.79 -66.98
N GLU A 186 1.86 8.56 -66.62
CA GLU A 186 0.85 9.62 -66.62
C GLU A 186 1.21 10.73 -65.61
N LEU A 187 1.66 10.33 -64.42
CA LEU A 187 2.08 11.28 -63.39
C LEU A 187 3.32 12.08 -63.79
N SER A 188 4.21 11.50 -64.59
CA SER A 188 5.41 12.18 -65.09
C SER A 188 5.10 13.34 -66.02
N LYS A 189 3.87 13.49 -66.53
CA LYS A 189 3.48 14.67 -67.33
C LYS A 189 3.51 15.96 -66.52
N GLU A 190 3.24 15.87 -65.22
CA GLU A 190 3.15 17.02 -64.32
C GLU A 190 4.25 17.04 -63.25
N LYS A 191 4.97 15.93 -63.07
CA LYS A 191 5.93 15.71 -61.97
C LYS A 191 7.24 15.13 -62.49
N LEU A 192 8.29 15.20 -61.69
CA LEU A 192 9.49 14.41 -61.93
C LEU A 192 9.27 13.00 -61.39
N VAL A 193 9.44 11.98 -62.23
CA VAL A 193 9.40 10.57 -61.82
C VAL A 193 10.75 9.93 -62.08
N ILE A 194 11.40 9.44 -61.03
CA ILE A 194 12.66 8.69 -61.12
C ILE A 194 12.40 7.27 -60.65
N MET A 195 12.67 6.31 -61.52
CA MET A 195 12.46 4.89 -61.27
C MET A 195 13.75 4.11 -61.39
N VAL A 196 14.10 3.36 -60.36
CA VAL A 196 15.14 2.32 -60.42
C VAL A 196 14.47 1.02 -60.88
N THR A 197 15.01 0.37 -61.90
CA THR A 197 14.50 -0.93 -62.38
C THR A 197 15.61 -1.80 -62.96
N HIS A 198 15.49 -3.12 -62.72
CA HIS A 198 16.26 -4.14 -63.42
C HIS A 198 15.57 -4.62 -64.70
N ASN A 199 14.27 -4.40 -64.83
CA ASN A 199 13.49 -4.76 -66.02
C ASN A 199 13.14 -3.50 -66.81
N TYR A 200 14.14 -2.99 -67.55
CA TYR A 200 13.96 -1.79 -68.38
C TYR A 200 12.98 -2.01 -69.54
N GLU A 201 12.95 -3.22 -70.10
CA GLU A 201 12.11 -3.56 -71.27
C GLU A 201 10.63 -3.26 -71.02
N GLN A 202 10.12 -3.57 -69.82
CA GLN A 202 8.74 -3.28 -69.45
C GLN A 202 8.40 -1.77 -69.42
N ALA A 203 9.38 -0.91 -69.20
CA ALA A 203 9.19 0.53 -69.05
C ALA A 203 9.67 1.36 -70.25
N GLN A 204 10.36 0.72 -71.20
CA GLN A 204 11.10 1.36 -72.26
C GLN A 204 10.25 2.32 -73.10
N ASP A 205 8.99 2.01 -73.36
CA ASP A 205 8.10 2.84 -74.19
C ASP A 205 7.55 4.08 -73.47
N TYR A 206 7.72 4.19 -72.15
CA TYR A 206 7.09 5.22 -71.32
C TYR A 206 8.09 6.26 -70.79
N VAL A 207 9.35 5.85 -70.61
CA VAL A 207 10.41 6.69 -70.05
C VAL A 207 10.88 7.74 -71.07
N THR A 208 11.27 8.92 -70.56
CA THR A 208 11.82 10.02 -71.37
C THR A 208 13.34 10.10 -71.33
N ARG A 209 13.97 9.41 -70.37
CA ARG A 209 15.41 9.46 -70.16
C ARG A 209 15.88 8.16 -69.52
N LYS A 210 17.01 7.64 -69.99
CA LYS A 210 17.65 6.44 -69.46
C LYS A 210 19.02 6.83 -68.90
N VAL A 211 19.22 6.51 -67.63
CA VAL A 211 20.51 6.63 -66.94
C VAL A 211 21.01 5.23 -66.61
N LYS A 212 22.29 4.95 -66.87
CA LYS A 212 22.94 3.69 -66.49
C LYS A 212 24.07 3.96 -65.51
N ILE A 213 24.06 3.25 -64.39
CA ILE A 213 25.09 3.31 -63.35
C ILE A 213 25.85 1.98 -63.27
N HIS A 214 27.17 2.07 -63.17
CA HIS A 214 28.10 0.93 -63.05
C HIS A 214 29.16 1.29 -62.01
N ASP A 215 29.38 0.42 -61.02
CA ASP A 215 30.34 0.63 -59.91
C ASP A 215 30.28 2.02 -59.24
N GLY A 216 29.07 2.56 -59.09
CA GLY A 216 28.83 3.86 -58.47
C GLY A 216 29.00 5.08 -59.39
N GLU A 217 29.39 4.87 -60.65
CA GLU A 217 29.59 5.93 -61.66
C GLU A 217 28.49 5.93 -62.73
N ILE A 218 28.16 7.12 -63.25
CA ILE A 218 27.21 7.27 -64.37
C ILE A 218 27.93 6.97 -65.67
N VAL A 219 27.56 5.87 -66.33
CA VAL A 219 28.15 5.42 -67.61
C VAL A 219 27.29 5.72 -68.83
N LEU A 220 26.02 6.07 -68.62
CA LEU A 220 25.11 6.49 -69.70
C LEU A 220 24.08 7.47 -69.15
N ASP A 221 23.82 8.52 -69.92
CA ASP A 221 22.72 9.45 -69.67
C ASP A 221 22.17 9.95 -71.02
N VAL A 222 21.01 9.43 -71.43
CA VAL A 222 20.43 9.70 -72.75
C VAL A 222 18.92 9.96 -72.67
N ALA A 223 18.46 10.98 -73.39
CA ALA A 223 17.03 11.19 -73.63
C ALA A 223 16.48 10.11 -74.58
N VAL A 224 15.27 9.62 -74.32
CA VAL A 224 14.58 8.57 -75.10
C VAL A 224 13.10 8.93 -75.24
N ASN A 225 12.45 8.54 -76.34
CA ASN A 225 11.02 8.78 -76.58
C ASN A 225 10.52 10.24 -76.45
N THR A 226 11.39 11.23 -76.65
CA THR A 226 11.03 12.67 -76.59
C THR A 226 9.99 13.06 -77.65
N ASP A 227 10.05 12.47 -78.84
CA ASP A 227 9.17 12.83 -79.97
C ASP A 227 7.75 12.24 -79.87
N LYS A 228 7.56 11.10 -79.19
CA LYS A 228 6.23 10.46 -79.03
C LYS A 228 5.29 11.23 -78.10
N ARG A 229 5.78 12.17 -77.28
CA ARG A 229 4.95 12.98 -76.38
C ARG A 229 4.34 14.22 -77.05
N ILE A 230 4.85 14.65 -78.21
CA ILE A 230 4.36 15.84 -78.93
C ILE A 230 2.97 15.59 -79.54
N ASN A 231 2.63 14.35 -79.89
CA ASN A 231 1.37 14.00 -80.55
C ASN A 231 0.11 13.94 -79.66
N TYR A 232 0.20 14.23 -78.36
CA TYR A 232 -0.96 14.29 -77.46
C TYR A 232 -1.47 15.72 -77.18
N LYS A 233 -0.85 16.75 -77.79
CA LYS A 233 -1.32 18.14 -77.72
C LYS A 233 -2.14 18.51 -78.96
N ALA A 234 -3.34 17.96 -79.08
CA ALA A 234 -4.37 18.49 -79.97
C ALA A 234 -5.74 18.19 -79.37
N GLU A 235 -6.13 18.97 -78.37
CA GLU A 235 -7.51 19.33 -78.04
C GLU A 235 -7.51 20.15 -76.74
N GLN A 236 -7.65 21.47 -76.88
CA GLN A 236 -8.17 22.35 -75.84
C GLN A 236 -9.28 23.19 -76.44
N PRO A 237 -10.34 23.49 -75.66
CA PRO A 237 -10.97 24.80 -75.66
C PRO A 237 -10.49 25.61 -74.45
N SER A 238 -10.44 26.91 -74.70
CA SER A 238 -9.94 28.03 -73.92
C SER A 238 -10.82 28.41 -72.72
N ASP A 239 -10.23 29.09 -71.72
CA ASP A 239 -10.52 30.50 -71.43
C ASP A 239 -9.92 30.99 -70.09
N ASP A 240 -9.24 32.14 -70.22
CA ASP A 240 -9.20 33.32 -69.35
C ASP A 240 -8.51 33.39 -67.97
N LYS A 241 -7.45 34.23 -68.01
CA LYS A 241 -7.19 35.49 -67.26
C LYS A 241 -6.60 35.48 -65.85
N ASN A 242 -5.40 36.09 -65.82
CA ASN A 242 -4.87 37.08 -64.87
C ASN A 242 -4.65 36.60 -63.41
N ALA A 243 -3.64 37.03 -62.64
CA ALA A 243 -2.82 38.22 -62.71
C ALA A 243 -1.44 38.01 -62.05
N ASP A 244 -0.54 38.87 -62.48
CA ASP A 244 0.77 39.21 -61.96
C ASP A 244 0.79 39.56 -60.45
N ALA A 245 1.85 39.17 -59.73
CA ALA A 245 2.26 39.80 -58.45
C ALA A 245 3.66 39.31 -57.98
N GLY A 246 4.66 40.10 -58.34
CA GLY A 246 5.90 40.44 -57.61
C GLY A 246 6.41 39.55 -56.47
N GLU A 247 7.62 39.04 -56.66
CA GLU A 247 8.52 38.60 -55.60
C GLU A 247 8.72 39.70 -54.53
N LYS A 248 8.41 39.36 -53.28
CA LYS A 248 9.00 40.00 -52.10
C LYS A 248 9.85 38.97 -51.38
N LEU A 249 11.16 39.20 -51.34
CA LEU A 249 12.05 38.61 -50.34
C LEU A 249 11.50 38.95 -48.95
N GLY A 250 10.97 37.93 -48.27
CA GLY A 250 10.49 38.00 -46.89
C GLY A 250 11.56 37.47 -45.93
N ASN A 251 12.09 38.36 -45.11
CA ASN A 251 12.89 38.05 -43.92
C ASN A 251 12.27 36.92 -43.08
N GLN A 252 13.12 36.03 -42.56
CA GLN A 252 12.76 35.03 -41.55
C GLN A 252 12.01 35.69 -40.36
N PRO A 253 10.81 35.23 -39.99
CA PRO A 253 10.16 35.69 -38.77
C PRO A 253 10.79 34.99 -37.56
N LYS A 254 11.19 35.79 -36.56
CA LYS A 254 11.50 35.30 -35.21
C LYS A 254 10.28 34.57 -34.65
N ASN A 255 10.40 33.28 -34.33
CA ASN A 255 9.32 32.45 -33.77
C ASN A 255 8.74 33.09 -32.50
N THR A 256 7.43 33.38 -32.49
CA THR A 256 6.69 33.85 -31.31
C THR A 256 6.33 32.66 -30.41
N GLN A 257 6.21 32.84 -29.08
CA GLN A 257 5.79 31.76 -28.15
C GLN A 257 4.45 31.10 -28.54
N ALA A 258 3.55 31.84 -29.20
CA ALA A 258 2.27 31.32 -29.68
C ALA A 258 2.44 30.25 -30.79
N ASP A 259 3.37 30.47 -31.73
CA ASP A 259 3.63 29.54 -32.84
C ASP A 259 4.28 28.24 -32.36
N LEU A 260 5.17 28.34 -31.36
CA LEU A 260 5.77 27.17 -30.70
C LEU A 260 4.73 26.33 -29.96
N ASN A 261 3.76 26.98 -29.31
CA ASN A 261 2.67 26.30 -28.62
C ASN A 261 1.72 25.60 -29.60
N GLN A 262 1.43 26.23 -30.75
CA GLN A 262 0.60 25.64 -31.79
C GLN A 262 1.27 24.42 -32.44
N LYS A 263 2.56 24.52 -32.81
CA LYS A 263 3.37 23.38 -33.29
C LYS A 263 3.42 22.24 -32.27
N ARG A 264 3.64 22.52 -30.98
CA ARG A 264 3.59 21.50 -29.91
C ARG A 264 2.23 20.82 -29.82
N LYS A 265 1.14 21.57 -29.96
CA LYS A 265 -0.23 21.04 -29.88
C LYS A 265 -0.53 20.08 -31.05
N GLU A 266 -0.08 20.42 -32.25
CA GLU A 266 -0.19 19.57 -33.44
C GLU A 266 0.63 18.29 -33.30
N GLU A 267 1.91 18.38 -32.90
CA GLU A 267 2.75 17.21 -32.64
C GLU A 267 2.14 16.28 -31.58
N ASN A 268 1.59 16.84 -30.50
CA ASN A 268 0.96 16.07 -29.43
C ASN A 268 -0.37 15.44 -29.88
N SER A 269 -1.07 16.05 -30.84
CA SER A 269 -2.28 15.48 -31.43
C SER A 269 -1.93 14.28 -32.30
N ILE A 270 -0.91 14.42 -33.15
CA ILE A 270 -0.39 13.35 -34.02
C ILE A 270 0.11 12.19 -33.15
N ALA A 271 0.93 12.47 -32.14
CA ALA A 271 1.46 11.42 -31.25
C ALA A 271 0.34 10.64 -30.54
N ARG A 272 -0.72 11.33 -30.08
CA ARG A 272 -1.91 10.71 -29.49
C ARG A 272 -2.62 9.78 -30.46
N TYR A 273 -2.84 10.23 -31.70
CA TYR A 273 -3.46 9.40 -32.72
C TYR A 273 -2.70 8.09 -32.94
N PHE A 274 -1.38 8.18 -33.15
CA PHE A 274 -0.54 6.99 -33.38
C PHE A 274 -0.47 6.07 -32.16
N ALA A 275 -0.32 6.61 -30.95
CA ALA A 275 -0.33 5.81 -29.72
C ALA A 275 -1.66 5.05 -29.55
N TRP A 276 -2.79 5.72 -29.79
CA TRP A 276 -4.11 5.10 -29.72
C TRP A 276 -4.34 4.05 -30.82
N LYS A 277 -3.89 4.32 -32.05
CA LYS A 277 -3.96 3.34 -33.13
C LYS A 277 -3.11 2.11 -32.83
N ASN A 278 -1.89 2.27 -32.32
CA ASN A 278 -1.06 1.14 -31.88
C ASN A 278 -1.78 0.31 -30.82
N PHE A 279 -2.36 0.97 -29.81
CA PHE A 279 -3.10 0.31 -28.74
C PHE A 279 -4.29 -0.52 -29.28
N SER A 280 -5.11 0.05 -30.17
CA SER A 280 -6.32 -0.62 -30.67
C SER A 280 -6.04 -1.73 -31.69
N THR A 281 -4.99 -1.59 -32.49
CA THR A 281 -4.67 -2.51 -33.60
C THR A 281 -3.77 -3.66 -33.16
N GLN A 282 -2.83 -3.42 -32.24
CA GLN A 282 -1.86 -4.41 -31.76
C GLN A 282 -2.30 -5.12 -30.48
N LYS A 283 -3.53 -5.64 -30.42
CA LYS A 283 -4.14 -6.20 -29.20
C LYS A 283 -3.25 -7.20 -28.45
N LEU A 284 -2.61 -8.14 -29.16
CA LEU A 284 -1.74 -9.15 -28.53
C LEU A 284 -0.48 -8.53 -27.89
N ARG A 285 0.13 -7.54 -28.56
CA ARG A 285 1.29 -6.83 -28.03
C ARG A 285 0.90 -5.93 -26.85
N GLY A 286 -0.22 -5.21 -26.98
CA GLY A 286 -0.78 -4.42 -25.89
C GLY A 286 -1.08 -5.28 -24.67
N LEU A 287 -1.69 -6.45 -24.85
CA LEU A 287 -1.93 -7.42 -23.77
C LEU A 287 -0.62 -7.84 -23.10
N LEU A 288 0.43 -8.13 -23.88
CA LEU A 288 1.72 -8.52 -23.35
C LEU A 288 2.36 -7.39 -22.51
N PHE A 289 2.28 -6.13 -22.94
CA PHE A 289 2.71 -4.99 -22.13
C PHE A 289 1.86 -4.82 -20.86
N ILE A 290 0.54 -4.97 -20.95
CA ILE A 290 -0.37 -4.88 -19.80
C ILE A 290 -0.04 -5.97 -18.78
N VAL A 291 0.10 -7.23 -19.20
CA VAL A 291 0.46 -8.34 -18.30
C VAL A 291 1.81 -8.09 -17.64
N PHE A 292 2.80 -7.65 -18.42
CA PHE A 292 4.12 -7.32 -17.90
C PHE A 292 4.06 -6.21 -16.83
N PHE A 293 3.45 -5.06 -17.15
CA PHE A 293 3.33 -3.95 -16.20
C PHE A 293 2.45 -4.33 -15.00
N MET A 294 1.47 -5.22 -15.17
CA MET A 294 0.64 -5.72 -14.09
C MET A 294 1.45 -6.57 -13.10
N VAL A 295 2.33 -7.45 -13.58
CA VAL A 295 3.24 -8.24 -12.72
C VAL A 295 4.17 -7.31 -11.93
N VAL A 296 4.81 -6.35 -12.60
CA VAL A 296 5.71 -5.37 -11.94
C VAL A 296 4.95 -4.49 -10.94
N SER A 297 3.78 -3.97 -11.33
CA SER A 297 2.95 -3.13 -10.46
C SER A 297 2.47 -3.91 -9.23
N THR A 298 2.08 -5.18 -9.40
CA THR A 298 1.65 -6.03 -8.28
C THR A 298 2.80 -6.32 -7.34
N ALA A 299 3.96 -6.73 -7.87
CA ALA A 299 5.13 -7.01 -7.05
C ALA A 299 5.59 -5.74 -6.30
N SER A 300 5.72 -4.61 -6.99
CA SER A 300 6.10 -3.35 -6.33
C SER A 300 5.09 -2.89 -5.29
N PHE A 301 3.78 -3.07 -5.51
CA PHE A 301 2.75 -2.76 -4.53
C PHE A 301 2.90 -3.58 -3.24
N LEU A 302 3.24 -4.86 -3.37
CA LEU A 302 3.43 -5.75 -2.21
C LEU A 302 4.72 -5.43 -1.45
N PHE A 303 5.85 -5.26 -2.15
CA PHE A 303 7.14 -5.01 -1.51
C PHE A 303 7.27 -3.61 -0.92
N LEU A 304 6.74 -2.57 -1.60
CA LEU A 304 6.61 -1.24 -0.98
C LEU A 304 5.71 -1.31 0.25
N GLY A 305 4.67 -2.14 0.19
CA GLY A 305 3.80 -2.44 1.31
C GLY A 305 4.52 -2.99 2.52
N GLN A 306 5.35 -4.01 2.31
CA GLN A 306 6.18 -4.60 3.36
C GLN A 306 7.14 -3.58 3.96
N ILE A 307 7.75 -2.71 3.15
CA ILE A 307 8.58 -1.63 3.68
C ILE A 307 7.75 -0.71 4.57
N TYR A 308 6.57 -0.28 4.08
CA TYR A 308 5.73 0.68 4.78
C TYR A 308 5.16 0.12 6.10
N SER A 309 4.74 -1.15 6.12
CA SER A 309 4.23 -1.80 7.33
C SER A 309 5.30 -2.02 8.40
N ASN A 310 6.56 -2.14 7.99
CA ASN A 310 7.70 -2.35 8.88
C ASN A 310 8.40 -1.03 9.27
N ILE A 311 7.83 0.14 8.98
CA ILE A 311 8.34 1.42 9.49
C ILE A 311 8.20 1.48 11.01
N ASP A 312 7.05 1.02 11.54
CA ASP A 312 6.82 0.90 12.98
C ASP A 312 7.66 -0.27 13.54
N ASP A 313 8.52 0.02 14.52
CA ASP A 313 9.44 -0.94 15.14
C ASP A 313 8.86 -1.60 16.40
N SER A 314 7.64 -1.27 16.80
CA SER A 314 6.99 -1.79 18.02
C SER A 314 6.96 -3.32 18.10
N SER A 315 6.83 -4.00 16.95
CA SER A 315 6.87 -5.47 16.89
C SER A 315 8.22 -6.07 17.32
N THR A 316 9.30 -5.28 17.27
CA THR A 316 10.66 -5.71 17.61
C THR A 316 11.00 -5.57 19.09
N LYS A 317 10.11 -4.98 19.89
CA LYS A 317 10.31 -4.79 21.33
C LYS A 317 9.63 -5.89 22.14
N LYS A 318 10.17 -6.19 23.32
CA LYS A 318 9.53 -7.06 24.32
C LYS A 318 8.41 -6.28 25.01
N TYR A 319 7.32 -6.99 25.30
CA TYR A 319 6.23 -6.44 26.08
C TYR A 319 6.58 -6.51 27.56
N ASP A 320 6.42 -5.40 28.27
CA ASP A 320 6.61 -5.25 29.72
C ASP A 320 5.23 -5.14 30.36
N ASP A 321 4.90 -6.11 31.21
CA ASP A 321 3.60 -6.22 31.86
C ASP A 321 3.47 -5.40 33.15
N SER A 322 4.50 -4.65 33.54
CA SER A 322 4.48 -3.84 34.77
C SER A 322 3.52 -2.65 34.70
N VAL A 323 3.33 -2.05 33.52
CA VAL A 323 2.45 -0.88 33.32
C VAL A 323 1.04 -1.33 32.97
N TYR A 324 0.88 -1.96 31.81
CA TYR A 324 -0.37 -2.62 31.41
C TYR A 324 -0.12 -4.11 31.28
N TYR A 325 -0.92 -4.95 31.94
CA TYR A 325 -0.77 -6.40 31.83
C TYR A 325 -1.38 -6.94 30.51
N ASN A 326 -2.46 -6.32 30.04
CA ASN A 326 -3.14 -6.74 28.83
C ASN A 326 -2.46 -6.17 27.57
N GLY A 327 -1.70 -7.01 26.88
CA GLY A 327 -0.95 -6.68 25.66
C GLY A 327 -1.77 -6.49 24.38
N ASP A 328 -3.05 -6.15 24.46
CA ASP A 328 -3.88 -5.86 23.29
C ASP A 328 -3.38 -4.60 22.56
N LYS A 329 -2.81 -4.82 21.37
CA LYS A 329 -2.29 -3.75 20.50
C LYS A 329 -3.35 -2.71 20.12
N THR A 330 -4.62 -3.07 20.16
CA THR A 330 -5.73 -2.21 19.76
C THR A 330 -6.29 -1.34 20.89
N ARG A 331 -5.80 -1.50 22.12
CA ARG A 331 -6.25 -0.72 23.27
C ARG A 331 -5.53 0.63 23.34
N ILE A 332 -6.33 1.70 23.32
CA ILE A 332 -5.90 3.07 23.60
C ILE A 332 -6.48 3.46 24.95
N SER A 333 -5.63 3.78 25.91
CA SER A 333 -6.05 4.31 27.19
C SER A 333 -6.30 5.81 27.07
N VAL A 334 -7.47 6.27 27.53
CA VAL A 334 -7.89 7.68 27.48
C VAL A 334 -8.20 8.17 28.88
N ARG A 335 -7.59 9.27 29.29
CA ARG A 335 -7.81 9.93 30.59
C ARG A 335 -8.35 11.33 30.40
N LYS A 336 -9.16 11.81 31.36
CA LYS A 336 -9.52 13.22 31.48
C LYS A 336 -8.50 13.97 32.36
N LYS A 337 -7.93 15.06 31.83
CA LYS A 337 -6.90 15.88 32.49
C LYS A 337 -7.41 16.56 33.76
N ASP A 338 -8.69 16.94 33.78
CA ASP A 338 -9.36 17.53 34.95
C ASP A 338 -9.71 16.51 36.05
N GLY A 339 -9.44 15.21 35.84
CA GLY A 339 -9.70 14.15 36.80
C GLY A 339 -11.17 13.75 36.92
N THR A 340 -12.07 14.29 36.10
CA THR A 340 -13.49 13.91 36.11
C THR A 340 -13.70 12.50 35.58
N SER A 341 -14.79 11.86 36.01
CA SER A 341 -15.14 10.51 35.60
C SER A 341 -15.73 10.45 34.19
N PHE A 342 -15.53 9.33 33.50
CA PHE A 342 -16.20 9.05 32.23
C PHE A 342 -17.68 8.68 32.45
N ASN A 343 -18.54 9.13 31.55
CA ASN A 343 -19.96 8.80 31.57
C ASN A 343 -20.44 8.25 30.20
N LYS A 344 -21.72 7.85 30.12
CA LYS A 344 -22.30 7.30 28.89
C LYS A 344 -22.25 8.25 27.69
N SER A 345 -22.35 9.56 27.90
CA SER A 345 -22.21 10.53 26.81
C SER A 345 -20.81 10.51 26.22
N ASP A 346 -19.79 10.33 27.06
CA ASP A 346 -18.39 10.25 26.60
C ASP A 346 -18.13 8.97 25.80
N ILE A 347 -18.71 7.84 26.23
CA ILE A 347 -18.69 6.58 25.45
C ILE A 347 -19.27 6.80 24.05
N GLU A 348 -20.44 7.44 23.96
CA GLU A 348 -21.08 7.70 22.66
C GLU A 348 -20.23 8.59 21.76
N LYS A 349 -19.57 9.61 22.34
CA LYS A 349 -18.66 10.49 21.60
C LYS A 349 -17.45 9.71 21.07
N LEU A 350 -16.82 8.89 21.91
CA LEU A 350 -15.65 8.09 21.56
C LEU A 350 -15.97 7.00 20.52
N ASN A 351 -17.09 6.30 20.68
CA ASN A 351 -17.54 5.26 19.73
C ASN A 351 -17.93 5.82 18.35
N LYS A 352 -18.22 7.13 18.23
CA LYS A 352 -18.47 7.78 16.92
C LYS A 352 -17.18 8.06 16.14
N ILE A 353 -16.01 7.96 16.76
CA ILE A 353 -14.73 8.17 16.08
C ILE A 353 -14.50 7.04 15.08
N LYS A 354 -14.10 7.41 13.85
CA LYS A 354 -13.78 6.43 12.81
C LYS A 354 -12.70 5.46 13.29
N TYR A 355 -12.91 4.16 13.05
CA TYR A 355 -12.04 3.04 13.45
C TYR A 355 -12.12 2.63 14.92
N VAL A 356 -12.91 3.29 15.77
CA VAL A 356 -13.22 2.80 17.11
C VAL A 356 -14.28 1.68 17.01
N LYS A 357 -14.07 0.58 17.73
CA LYS A 357 -15.00 -0.55 17.81
C LYS A 357 -15.92 -0.39 19.02
N ASN A 358 -15.34 -0.24 20.20
CA ASN A 358 -16.05 -0.01 21.45
C ASN A 358 -15.15 0.75 22.44
N THR A 359 -15.76 1.17 23.55
CA THR A 359 -15.10 1.88 24.63
C THR A 359 -15.52 1.24 25.95
N ASP A 360 -14.55 0.88 26.78
CA ASP A 360 -14.73 0.47 28.17
C ASP A 360 -14.46 1.65 29.10
N ILE A 361 -15.35 1.95 30.04
CA ILE A 361 -15.07 3.02 31.02
C ILE A 361 -14.19 2.56 32.19
N CYS A 362 -13.93 1.25 32.33
CA CYS A 362 -13.13 0.69 33.41
C CYS A 362 -11.76 0.24 32.90
N ASP A 363 -10.99 1.15 32.30
CA ASP A 363 -9.72 0.81 31.62
C ASP A 363 -8.79 -0.06 32.47
N LYS A 364 -8.54 0.34 33.73
CA LYS A 364 -7.66 -0.43 34.63
C LYS A 364 -8.14 -1.87 34.86
N ALA A 365 -9.45 -2.11 34.85
CA ALA A 365 -10.00 -3.45 35.04
C ALA A 365 -9.66 -4.40 33.88
N ASP A 366 -9.36 -3.86 32.69
CA ASP A 366 -8.97 -4.65 31.52
C ASP A 366 -7.58 -5.30 31.65
N ASP A 367 -6.82 -4.98 32.71
CA ASP A 367 -5.59 -5.67 33.09
C ASP A 367 -5.82 -6.79 34.12
N ILE A 368 -7.05 -6.97 34.61
CA ILE A 368 -7.36 -8.02 35.58
C ILE A 368 -7.65 -9.31 34.83
N ASN A 369 -6.90 -10.36 35.12
CA ASN A 369 -7.16 -11.69 34.56
C ASN A 369 -8.29 -12.39 35.32
N TYR A 370 -9.04 -13.24 34.64
CA TYR A 370 -10.04 -14.09 35.27
C TYR A 370 -9.93 -15.56 34.85
N TYR A 371 -10.36 -16.47 35.73
CA TYR A 371 -10.29 -17.92 35.55
C TYR A 371 -11.56 -18.57 36.09
N CYS A 372 -12.24 -19.41 35.30
CA CYS A 372 -13.51 -20.01 35.72
C CYS A 372 -13.74 -21.48 35.33
N GLU A 373 -12.88 -22.05 34.47
CA GLU A 373 -12.96 -23.48 34.11
C GLU A 373 -11.83 -24.28 34.77
N GLU A 374 -12.17 -25.13 35.74
CA GLU A 374 -11.23 -26.06 36.36
C GLU A 374 -10.65 -27.06 35.32
N GLY A 375 -9.36 -27.34 35.42
CA GLY A 375 -8.60 -28.18 34.50
C GLY A 375 -8.17 -27.48 33.20
N LYS A 376 -8.73 -26.30 32.90
CA LYS A 376 -8.39 -25.49 31.71
C LYS A 376 -7.79 -24.14 32.04
N ASP A 377 -8.49 -23.37 32.87
CA ASP A 377 -8.07 -22.03 33.27
C ASP A 377 -7.24 -22.08 34.56
N TYR A 378 -7.65 -22.92 35.50
CA TYR A 378 -6.95 -23.17 36.76
C TYR A 378 -7.03 -24.64 37.16
N LYS A 379 -6.15 -25.08 38.06
CA LYS A 379 -6.21 -26.41 38.69
C LYS A 379 -5.90 -26.28 40.17
N TYR A 380 -6.43 -27.19 40.98
CA TYR A 380 -5.99 -27.34 42.36
C TYR A 380 -4.70 -28.17 42.40
N SER A 381 -3.74 -27.76 43.22
CA SER A 381 -2.51 -28.52 43.48
C SER A 381 -2.25 -28.62 44.98
N TYR A 382 -1.70 -29.75 45.40
CA TYR A 382 -1.22 -29.97 46.76
C TYR A 382 0.21 -29.45 46.92
N GLY A 383 0.51 -28.79 48.03
CA GLY A 383 1.84 -28.28 48.34
C GLY A 383 2.26 -27.05 47.50
N ALA A 384 3.44 -26.52 47.82
CA ALA A 384 4.01 -25.37 47.14
C ALA A 384 4.67 -25.77 45.82
N VAL A 385 4.38 -25.02 44.75
CA VAL A 385 4.93 -25.23 43.41
C VAL A 385 5.62 -23.94 42.99
N GLU A 386 6.91 -24.00 42.62
CA GLU A 386 7.61 -22.86 42.03
C GLU A 386 7.08 -22.56 40.61
N SER A 387 7.29 -21.32 40.18
CA SER A 387 6.84 -20.79 38.88
C SER A 387 7.37 -21.54 37.64
N ASP A 388 8.29 -22.48 37.81
CA ASP A 388 8.90 -23.28 36.73
C ASP A 388 8.31 -24.70 36.60
N GLY A 389 7.32 -25.06 37.43
CA GLY A 389 6.65 -26.35 37.36
C GLY A 389 7.40 -27.49 38.04
N SER A 390 8.45 -27.19 38.82
CA SER A 390 9.05 -28.17 39.74
C SER A 390 8.30 -28.18 41.08
N SER A 391 7.75 -29.34 41.46
CA SER A 391 7.09 -29.55 42.75
C SER A 391 8.11 -30.09 43.74
N TYR A 392 8.26 -29.46 44.91
CA TYR A 392 9.00 -30.09 46.01
C TYR A 392 8.08 -31.10 46.73
N GLY A 393 8.53 -32.36 46.77
CA GLY A 393 8.23 -33.33 47.83
C GLY A 393 6.79 -33.84 47.96
N ALA A 394 6.41 -34.79 47.12
CA ALA A 394 5.61 -35.90 47.65
C ALA A 394 6.50 -36.60 48.70
N LEU A 395 6.02 -36.69 49.94
CA LEU A 395 6.62 -37.50 50.98
C LEU A 395 6.71 -38.95 50.47
N ASP A 396 7.93 -39.45 50.32
CA ASP A 396 8.18 -40.89 50.31
C ASP A 396 7.95 -41.39 51.76
N PRO A 397 7.05 -42.35 52.02
CA PRO A 397 6.71 -42.75 53.39
C PRO A 397 7.87 -43.38 54.18
N ASP A 398 8.99 -43.72 53.51
CA ASP A 398 10.06 -44.54 54.09
C ASP A 398 11.43 -43.84 54.26
N ASP A 399 11.57 -42.54 53.98
CA ASP A 399 12.87 -41.85 54.14
C ASP A 399 12.99 -41.12 55.49
N SER A 400 13.81 -41.70 56.37
CA SER A 400 14.09 -41.27 57.75
C SER A 400 15.32 -40.37 57.86
N SER A 401 15.67 -39.63 56.81
CA SER A 401 16.86 -38.77 56.79
C SER A 401 16.54 -37.28 56.56
N SER A 402 16.45 -36.56 57.68
CA SER A 402 16.41 -35.10 57.75
C SER A 402 17.63 -34.45 57.08
N SER A 403 17.41 -33.43 56.25
CA SER A 403 18.39 -32.33 56.13
C SER A 403 17.68 -30.99 55.95
N TYR A 404 17.79 -30.16 56.98
CA TYR A 404 17.45 -28.74 56.95
C TYR A 404 18.45 -28.03 56.02
N SER A 405 17.95 -27.32 55.01
CA SER A 405 18.77 -26.31 54.32
C SER A 405 18.03 -24.97 54.32
N ILE A 406 18.58 -24.06 55.12
CA ILE A 406 18.22 -22.65 55.21
C ILE A 406 18.59 -21.99 53.89
N ARG A 407 17.63 -21.32 53.22
CA ARG A 407 17.91 -20.39 52.13
C ARG A 407 17.12 -19.10 52.29
N THR A 408 17.83 -18.02 52.00
CA THR A 408 17.58 -16.60 52.28
C THR A 408 16.23 -16.07 51.80
N GLN A 409 15.48 -15.49 52.74
CA GLN A 409 14.29 -14.68 52.52
C GLN A 409 14.65 -13.34 51.86
N SER A 410 14.63 -13.30 50.54
CA SER A 410 14.37 -12.06 49.82
C SER A 410 13.70 -12.42 48.50
N GLU A 411 12.49 -11.89 48.30
CA GLU A 411 11.70 -11.87 47.05
C GLU A 411 10.69 -12.99 46.76
N ASN A 412 10.68 -14.11 47.50
CA ASN A 412 9.61 -15.11 47.33
C ASN A 412 8.59 -15.03 48.47
N ASN A 413 7.46 -14.37 48.21
CA ASN A 413 6.27 -14.49 49.06
C ASN A 413 5.51 -15.77 48.66
N TRP A 414 5.73 -16.85 49.39
CA TRP A 414 5.03 -18.12 49.17
C TRP A 414 3.61 -17.99 49.73
N THR A 415 2.58 -18.16 48.89
CA THR A 415 1.21 -18.40 49.37
C THR A 415 1.13 -19.82 49.95
N PHE A 416 1.38 -19.97 51.25
CA PHE A 416 0.88 -21.12 51.98
C PHE A 416 -0.65 -20.97 52.10
N ALA A 417 -1.43 -21.52 51.17
CA ALA A 417 -2.87 -21.63 51.36
C ALA A 417 -3.20 -22.82 52.27
N LYS A 418 -2.86 -22.71 53.56
CA LYS A 418 -3.27 -23.65 54.62
C LYS A 418 -4.78 -23.58 54.92
N GLY A 419 -5.56 -22.99 54.00
CA GLY A 419 -6.79 -22.29 54.32
C GLY A 419 -7.87 -22.33 53.24
N ILE A 420 -7.77 -23.09 52.14
CA ILE A 420 -8.91 -23.35 51.22
C ILE A 420 -9.92 -24.31 51.90
N LYS A 421 -10.19 -24.17 53.20
CA LYS A 421 -10.94 -25.13 54.03
C LYS A 421 -12.43 -25.18 53.65
N LYS A 422 -12.98 -24.12 53.07
CA LYS A 422 -14.40 -24.02 52.71
C LYS A 422 -14.64 -24.32 51.23
N ALA A 423 -13.68 -23.97 50.37
CA ALA A 423 -13.78 -24.16 48.93
C ALA A 423 -13.42 -25.57 48.45
N VAL A 424 -12.50 -26.28 49.12
CA VAL A 424 -12.23 -27.70 48.88
C VAL A 424 -11.92 -28.40 50.20
N LYS A 425 -12.36 -29.63 50.43
CA LYS A 425 -12.28 -30.29 51.75
C LYS A 425 -10.84 -30.57 52.26
N GLN A 426 -9.79 -30.04 51.63
CA GLN A 426 -8.37 -30.35 51.88
C GLN A 426 -7.45 -29.16 51.54
N ASP A 427 -6.31 -29.03 52.23
CA ASP A 427 -5.31 -27.94 52.12
C ASP A 427 -4.64 -27.89 50.72
N MET A 428 -5.31 -27.27 49.75
CA MET A 428 -4.84 -27.13 48.36
C MET A 428 -4.58 -25.68 47.97
N ASN A 429 -3.76 -25.47 46.94
CA ASN A 429 -3.48 -24.19 46.29
C ASN A 429 -4.22 -24.08 44.94
N VAL A 430 -4.55 -22.86 44.51
CA VAL A 430 -5.09 -22.58 43.17
C VAL A 430 -3.95 -22.22 42.22
N ASN A 431 -3.79 -22.99 41.16
CA ASN A 431 -2.72 -22.81 40.18
C ASN A 431 -3.31 -22.32 38.84
N PHE A 432 -2.93 -21.12 38.40
CA PHE A 432 -3.48 -20.47 37.21
C PHE A 432 -2.70 -20.88 35.95
N ILE A 433 -3.40 -21.52 35.01
CA ILE A 433 -2.81 -22.10 33.79
C ILE A 433 -2.89 -21.09 32.63
N LYS A 434 -4.08 -20.52 32.39
CA LYS A 434 -4.36 -19.69 31.20
C LYS A 434 -4.45 -18.21 31.57
N LYS A 435 -3.33 -17.49 31.54
CA LYS A 435 -3.22 -16.08 31.95
C LYS A 435 -3.56 -15.05 30.87
N ASN A 436 -4.39 -15.36 29.87
CA ASN A 436 -4.71 -14.45 28.77
C ASN A 436 -6.21 -14.10 28.67
N LYS A 437 -6.97 -14.33 29.74
CA LYS A 437 -8.40 -14.01 29.82
C LYS A 437 -8.60 -12.78 30.70
N PHE A 438 -8.87 -11.64 30.08
CA PHE A 438 -9.01 -10.38 30.81
C PHE A 438 -10.48 -10.02 31.03
N MET A 439 -10.76 -9.39 32.18
CA MET A 439 -12.07 -8.85 32.48
C MET A 439 -12.41 -7.70 31.52
N ARG A 440 -13.69 -7.51 31.26
CA ARG A 440 -14.23 -6.27 30.68
C ARG A 440 -15.43 -5.79 31.45
N SER A 441 -15.68 -4.50 31.42
CA SER A 441 -16.90 -3.94 31.95
C SER A 441 -18.07 -4.17 31.01
N VAL A 442 -19.25 -4.34 31.58
CA VAL A 442 -20.52 -4.31 30.86
C VAL A 442 -20.72 -3.02 30.05
N SER A 443 -20.01 -1.94 30.35
CA SER A 443 -20.04 -0.68 29.59
C SER A 443 -19.68 -0.86 28.09
N CYS A 444 -18.93 -1.90 27.75
CA CYS A 444 -18.55 -2.24 26.37
C CYS A 444 -19.69 -2.84 25.53
N ILE A 445 -20.76 -3.31 26.16
CA ILE A 445 -21.81 -4.10 25.51
C ILE A 445 -23.21 -3.58 25.84
N THR A 446 -24.15 -3.97 25.02
CA THR A 446 -25.55 -3.61 25.10
C THR A 446 -26.43 -4.84 25.11
N LYS A 447 -27.72 -4.68 25.42
CA LYS A 447 -28.67 -5.81 25.39
C LYS A 447 -28.79 -6.45 24.00
N SER A 448 -28.52 -5.71 22.92
CA SER A 448 -28.52 -6.24 21.55
C SER A 448 -27.38 -7.22 21.27
N ASP A 449 -26.33 -7.24 22.08
CA ASP A 449 -25.19 -8.15 21.89
C ASP A 449 -25.43 -9.54 22.50
N LEU A 450 -26.53 -9.71 23.25
CA LEU A 450 -26.92 -10.95 23.91
C LEU A 450 -27.84 -11.81 23.02
N VAL A 451 -27.59 -13.13 22.99
CA VAL A 451 -28.55 -14.12 22.50
C VAL A 451 -29.67 -14.30 23.51
N LYS A 452 -29.32 -14.34 24.81
CA LYS A 452 -30.23 -14.63 25.92
C LYS A 452 -29.76 -13.96 27.20
N GLY A 453 -30.70 -13.55 28.06
CA GLY A 453 -30.43 -13.06 29.42
C GLY A 453 -30.37 -11.54 29.56
N SER A 454 -29.67 -11.07 30.59
CA SER A 454 -29.52 -9.65 30.96
C SER A 454 -28.07 -9.29 31.28
N LEU A 455 -27.77 -8.00 31.12
CA LEU A 455 -26.49 -7.41 31.49
C LEU A 455 -26.27 -7.44 33.02
N PRO A 456 -25.04 -7.65 33.52
CA PRO A 456 -24.74 -7.67 34.95
C PRO A 456 -25.02 -6.32 35.61
N LYS A 457 -25.56 -6.37 36.83
CA LYS A 457 -25.80 -5.20 37.68
C LYS A 457 -25.13 -5.32 39.05
N LYS A 458 -24.93 -6.55 39.54
CA LYS A 458 -24.28 -6.83 40.82
C LYS A 458 -22.87 -7.40 40.62
N ASN A 459 -22.04 -7.30 41.66
CA ASN A 459 -20.65 -7.80 41.62
C ASN A 459 -20.55 -9.31 41.41
N ASN A 460 -21.62 -10.06 41.68
CA ASN A 460 -21.69 -11.50 41.51
C ASN A 460 -22.43 -11.93 40.23
N GLU A 461 -22.54 -11.06 39.23
CA GLU A 461 -23.18 -11.33 37.94
C GLU A 461 -22.17 -11.20 36.80
N VAL A 462 -22.30 -12.07 35.79
CA VAL A 462 -21.40 -12.09 34.63
C VAL A 462 -22.13 -12.43 33.34
N VAL A 463 -21.68 -11.84 32.24
CA VAL A 463 -22.04 -12.25 30.87
C VAL A 463 -20.85 -12.89 30.21
N VAL A 464 -21.07 -14.06 29.59
CA VAL A 464 -20.01 -14.83 28.90
C VAL A 464 -20.48 -15.24 27.50
N TYR A 465 -19.55 -15.67 26.66
CA TYR A 465 -19.90 -16.43 25.47
C TYR A 465 -19.98 -17.92 25.79
N SER A 466 -21.00 -18.61 25.25
CA SER A 466 -21.12 -20.07 25.29
C SER A 466 -21.91 -20.55 24.08
N LYS A 467 -21.48 -21.67 23.47
CA LYS A 467 -22.24 -22.34 22.40
C LYS A 467 -23.60 -22.84 22.90
N ASP A 468 -23.70 -23.15 24.18
CA ASP A 468 -24.95 -23.51 24.84
C ASP A 468 -25.47 -22.35 25.70
N SER A 469 -26.63 -21.79 25.32
CA SER A 469 -27.29 -20.70 26.07
C SER A 469 -28.03 -21.17 27.33
N SER A 470 -28.06 -22.48 27.60
CA SER A 470 -28.61 -23.05 28.85
C SER A 470 -27.79 -22.66 30.08
N VAL A 471 -26.53 -22.24 29.89
CA VAL A 471 -25.64 -21.78 30.98
C VAL A 471 -26.18 -20.54 31.71
N VAL A 472 -27.08 -19.78 31.08
CA VAL A 472 -27.73 -18.62 31.70
C VAL A 472 -28.59 -19.06 32.87
N GLY A 473 -28.28 -18.55 34.07
CA GLY A 473 -28.92 -18.89 35.34
C GLY A 473 -28.07 -19.79 36.24
N THR A 474 -27.00 -20.39 35.70
CA THR A 474 -26.04 -21.19 36.48
C THR A 474 -25.05 -20.29 37.23
N THR A 475 -24.46 -20.81 38.30
CA THR A 475 -23.41 -20.13 39.08
C THR A 475 -22.08 -20.87 38.89
N LYS A 476 -21.00 -20.11 38.69
CA LYS A 476 -19.64 -20.63 38.60
C LYS A 476 -18.69 -19.75 39.41
N ARG A 477 -17.63 -20.36 39.95
CA ARG A 477 -16.56 -19.61 40.61
C ARG A 477 -15.67 -18.94 39.59
N PHE A 478 -15.39 -17.66 39.81
CA PHE A 478 -14.40 -16.90 39.06
C PHE A 478 -13.30 -16.46 40.01
N TYR A 479 -12.06 -16.79 39.66
CA TYR A 479 -10.85 -16.27 40.30
C TYR A 479 -10.33 -15.09 39.49
N PHE A 480 -9.74 -14.11 40.17
CA PHE A 480 -9.21 -12.88 39.58
C PHE A 480 -7.78 -12.63 40.04
N THR A 481 -6.91 -12.21 39.14
CA THR A 481 -5.49 -11.88 39.44
C THR A 481 -5.06 -10.60 38.75
N ALA A 482 -4.38 -9.70 39.44
CA ALA A 482 -3.86 -8.46 38.85
C ALA A 482 -2.56 -7.99 39.53
N LYS A 483 -1.40 -8.46 39.03
CA LYS A 483 -0.10 -8.14 39.62
C LYS A 483 0.24 -6.64 39.53
N ASN A 484 0.01 -6.01 38.38
CA ASN A 484 0.31 -4.59 38.14
C ASN A 484 -0.60 -3.63 38.95
N ILE A 485 -1.77 -4.11 39.40
CA ILE A 485 -2.72 -3.30 40.18
C ILE A 485 -2.54 -3.55 41.68
N TRP A 486 -2.46 -4.81 42.10
CA TRP A 486 -2.40 -5.17 43.53
C TRP A 486 -0.98 -5.20 44.08
N GLY A 487 0.04 -5.12 43.22
CA GLY A 487 1.45 -5.14 43.61
C GLY A 487 1.91 -6.49 44.20
N MET A 488 1.15 -7.57 43.95
CA MET A 488 1.43 -8.92 44.45
C MET A 488 0.81 -9.98 43.54
N ASP A 489 1.36 -11.19 43.59
CA ASP A 489 0.83 -12.37 42.89
C ASP A 489 -0.28 -13.06 43.72
N GLY A 490 -1.38 -12.32 43.94
CA GLY A 490 -2.54 -12.76 44.71
C GLY A 490 -3.80 -13.02 43.87
N TYR A 491 -4.84 -13.57 44.49
CA TYR A 491 -6.15 -13.78 43.90
C TYR A 491 -7.31 -13.38 44.82
N TYR A 492 -8.36 -12.87 44.19
CA TYR A 492 -9.71 -12.75 44.73
C TYR A 492 -10.63 -13.74 44.01
N TYR A 493 -11.68 -14.24 44.65
CA TYR A 493 -12.69 -15.05 43.97
C TYR A 493 -14.11 -14.66 44.34
N GLU A 494 -15.04 -14.93 43.43
CA GLU A 494 -16.47 -14.75 43.65
C GLU A 494 -17.27 -15.81 42.92
N ASP A 495 -18.38 -16.23 43.52
CA ASP A 495 -19.32 -17.16 42.89
C ASP A 495 -20.30 -16.36 42.02
N MET A 496 -20.06 -16.37 40.72
CA MET A 496 -20.72 -15.53 39.72
C MET A 496 -21.92 -16.25 39.10
N LYS A 497 -23.08 -15.61 39.14
CA LYS A 497 -24.27 -16.01 38.38
C LYS A 497 -24.13 -15.55 36.93
N ILE A 498 -24.23 -16.48 35.99
CA ILE A 498 -24.24 -16.15 34.56
C ILE A 498 -25.61 -15.58 34.20
N THR A 499 -25.69 -14.28 33.96
CA THR A 499 -26.96 -13.59 33.67
C THR A 499 -27.28 -13.48 32.19
N GLY A 500 -26.28 -13.63 31.32
CA GLY A 500 -26.50 -13.59 29.87
C GLY A 500 -25.42 -14.26 29.04
N CYS A 501 -25.76 -14.53 27.78
CA CYS A 501 -24.92 -15.21 26.81
C CYS A 501 -24.76 -14.35 25.54
N LEU A 502 -23.52 -14.14 25.08
CA LEU A 502 -23.17 -13.32 23.91
C LEU A 502 -23.50 -14.01 22.57
N LYS A 503 -23.76 -13.19 21.54
CA LYS A 503 -23.96 -13.65 20.15
C LYS A 503 -22.66 -14.04 19.47
N GLU A 504 -21.64 -13.21 19.62
CA GLU A 504 -20.35 -13.39 18.97
C GLU A 504 -19.41 -14.22 19.84
N GLU A 505 -18.68 -15.13 19.20
CA GLU A 505 -17.66 -15.94 19.85
C GLU A 505 -16.52 -15.06 20.37
N THR A 506 -16.27 -15.13 21.67
CA THR A 506 -15.20 -14.37 22.33
C THR A 506 -14.70 -15.09 23.57
N GLU A 507 -13.43 -14.89 23.90
CA GLU A 507 -12.84 -15.37 25.16
C GLU A 507 -13.01 -14.36 26.31
N GLN A 508 -13.70 -13.24 26.08
CA GLN A 508 -13.91 -12.19 27.08
C GLN A 508 -15.18 -12.44 27.90
N ALA A 509 -15.13 -12.11 29.18
CA ALA A 509 -16.29 -12.06 30.07
C ALA A 509 -16.54 -10.61 30.50
N TYR A 510 -17.82 -10.26 30.59
CA TYR A 510 -18.27 -8.90 30.91
C TYR A 510 -18.89 -8.88 32.30
N PHE A 511 -18.38 -8.00 33.15
CA PHE A 511 -18.72 -7.91 34.57
C PHE A 511 -19.40 -6.58 34.88
N ALA A 512 -20.06 -6.48 36.05
CA ALA A 512 -20.65 -5.23 36.49
C ALA A 512 -19.58 -4.15 36.69
N GLU A 513 -19.88 -2.90 36.30
CA GLU A 513 -18.99 -1.74 36.49
C GLU A 513 -18.49 -1.61 37.94
N SER A 514 -19.37 -1.91 38.92
CA SER A 514 -19.03 -1.91 40.34
C SER A 514 -17.97 -2.92 40.75
N LEU A 515 -17.92 -4.10 40.12
CA LEU A 515 -16.87 -5.07 40.36
C LEU A 515 -15.57 -4.63 39.71
N CYS A 516 -15.64 -4.21 38.44
CA CYS A 516 -14.48 -3.74 37.69
C CYS A 516 -13.78 -2.58 38.41
N ASN A 517 -14.53 -1.57 38.86
CA ASN A 517 -14.00 -0.46 39.61
C ASN A 517 -13.48 -0.92 40.99
N MET A 518 -14.18 -1.82 41.70
CA MET A 518 -13.70 -2.32 42.99
C MET A 518 -12.33 -2.99 42.90
N LEU A 519 -12.17 -3.91 41.96
CA LEU A 519 -10.93 -4.67 41.81
C LEU A 519 -9.78 -3.84 41.21
N SER A 520 -10.08 -2.74 40.53
CA SER A 520 -9.08 -1.83 39.96
C SER A 520 -8.74 -0.62 40.84
N SER A 521 -9.57 -0.29 41.84
CA SER A 521 -9.41 0.87 42.72
C SER A 521 -8.66 0.56 44.03
N SER A 522 -8.03 -0.61 44.16
CA SER A 522 -7.40 -1.07 45.41
C SER A 522 -6.40 -0.07 46.02
N ASP A 523 -5.84 0.81 45.20
CA ASP A 523 -4.93 1.89 45.60
C ASP A 523 -5.47 3.31 45.34
N ASP A 524 -6.64 3.46 44.74
CA ASP A 524 -7.23 4.75 44.33
C ASP A 524 -8.33 5.16 45.31
N GLY A 525 -8.08 6.17 46.15
CA GLY A 525 -9.09 6.77 47.03
C GLY A 525 -8.67 6.80 48.50
N ALA A 526 -8.25 5.68 49.06
CA ALA A 526 -7.74 5.61 50.42
C ALA A 526 -6.77 4.44 50.64
N LYS A 527 -5.85 4.61 51.58
CA LYS A 527 -4.94 3.53 52.03
C LYS A 527 -5.53 2.87 53.26
N PHE A 528 -5.82 1.58 53.16
CA PHE A 528 -6.30 0.75 54.26
C PHE A 528 -5.10 0.10 54.93
N LYS A 529 -4.94 0.36 56.22
CA LYS A 529 -3.85 -0.16 57.04
C LYS A 529 -4.44 -0.74 58.30
N ILE A 530 -4.21 -2.02 58.56
CA ILE A 530 -4.55 -2.62 59.85
C ILE A 530 -3.35 -2.52 60.78
N ASP A 531 -3.58 -2.00 61.98
CA ASP A 531 -2.60 -1.96 63.07
C ASP A 531 -3.02 -3.03 64.10
N PHE A 532 -2.11 -3.93 64.47
CA PHE A 532 -2.40 -5.09 65.31
C PHE A 532 -1.35 -5.24 66.44
N MET A 533 -1.64 -6.09 67.43
CA MET A 533 -0.79 -6.35 68.60
C MET A 533 -0.43 -5.06 69.37
N TYR A 534 -1.41 -4.55 70.12
CA TYR A 534 -1.21 -3.40 70.99
C TYR A 534 -0.32 -3.75 72.17
N ASP A 535 0.83 -3.11 72.29
CA ASP A 535 1.67 -3.24 73.47
C ASP A 535 1.28 -2.18 74.51
N THR A 536 0.69 -2.67 75.60
CA THR A 536 0.26 -1.86 76.74
C THR A 536 1.41 -1.18 77.49
N LYS A 537 2.66 -1.67 77.35
CA LYS A 537 3.83 -1.08 78.00
C LYS A 537 4.40 0.09 77.22
N THR A 538 4.41 0.03 75.90
CA THR A 538 4.93 1.08 75.01
C THR A 538 3.83 1.99 74.46
N ASP A 539 2.57 1.72 74.79
CA ASP A 539 1.39 2.45 74.32
C ASP A 539 1.34 2.55 72.78
N SER A 540 1.76 1.47 72.11
CA SER A 540 1.96 1.47 70.66
C SER A 540 1.67 0.12 70.01
N TYR A 541 1.21 0.14 68.76
CA TYR A 541 1.01 -1.06 67.95
C TYR A 541 2.35 -1.55 67.39
N GLN A 542 2.63 -2.85 67.55
CA GLN A 542 3.92 -3.45 67.20
C GLN A 542 4.02 -3.92 65.74
N GLY A 543 2.90 -3.96 65.02
CA GLY A 543 2.87 -4.31 63.61
C GLY A 543 1.75 -3.63 62.86
N SER A 544 1.92 -3.53 61.54
CA SER A 544 0.92 -2.93 60.67
C SER A 544 1.01 -3.42 59.25
N TYR A 545 -0.13 -3.58 58.57
CA TYR A 545 -0.20 -4.20 57.25
C TYR A 545 -1.13 -3.44 56.29
N LYS A 546 -0.76 -3.36 55.00
CA LYS A 546 -1.60 -2.72 53.96
C LYS A 546 -2.59 -3.74 53.43
N LEU A 547 -3.86 -3.35 53.38
CA LEU A 547 -4.96 -4.20 52.94
C LEU A 547 -5.61 -3.67 51.66
N ILE A 548 -6.18 -4.59 50.88
CA ILE A 548 -7.00 -4.33 49.70
C ILE A 548 -8.46 -4.48 50.11
N PRO A 549 -9.21 -3.38 50.24
CA PRO A 549 -10.60 -3.42 50.64
C PRO A 549 -11.49 -3.90 49.49
N ILE A 550 -12.38 -4.84 49.80
CA ILE A 550 -13.39 -5.38 48.89
C ILE A 550 -14.72 -5.58 49.62
N TYR A 551 -15.79 -5.78 48.89
CA TYR A 551 -17.06 -6.23 49.45
C TYR A 551 -17.66 -7.34 48.57
N SER A 552 -18.35 -8.30 49.19
CA SER A 552 -19.08 -9.35 48.47
C SER A 552 -20.58 -9.07 48.45
N GLU A 553 -21.24 -9.47 47.36
CA GLU A 553 -22.71 -9.47 47.25
C GLU A 553 -23.32 -10.85 47.58
N THR A 554 -22.50 -11.89 47.79
CA THR A 554 -22.95 -13.28 47.99
C THR A 554 -22.75 -13.80 49.42
N ARG A 555 -21.76 -13.25 50.12
CA ARG A 555 -21.43 -13.64 51.50
C ARG A 555 -22.14 -12.69 52.45
N ASP A 556 -22.68 -13.23 53.56
CA ASP A 556 -23.54 -12.53 54.54
C ASP A 556 -23.16 -11.06 54.69
N ASN A 557 -24.16 -10.17 54.52
CA ASN A 557 -23.95 -8.72 54.52
C ASN A 557 -23.24 -8.33 55.82
N LEU A 558 -21.95 -8.00 55.72
CA LEU A 558 -21.21 -7.40 56.81
C LEU A 558 -21.97 -6.17 57.28
N TYR A 559 -22.22 -6.10 58.59
CA TYR A 559 -23.13 -5.16 59.23
C TYR A 559 -22.86 -3.71 58.76
N ASP A 560 -23.93 -3.02 58.35
CA ASP A 560 -23.94 -1.61 57.93
C ASP A 560 -24.38 -0.77 59.12
N SER A 561 -23.47 0.03 59.67
CA SER A 561 -23.69 0.78 60.93
C SER A 561 -24.70 1.92 60.83
N SER A 562 -25.34 2.13 59.68
CA SER A 562 -26.37 3.16 59.51
C SER A 562 -27.66 2.91 60.30
N ALA A 563 -27.82 1.76 60.97
CA ALA A 563 -29.03 1.38 61.69
C ALA A 563 -28.99 1.54 63.24
N ASP A 564 -27.86 1.37 63.93
CA ASP A 564 -27.82 1.36 65.42
C ASP A 564 -26.79 2.34 66.02
N MET A 565 -26.94 3.63 65.74
CA MET A 565 -26.40 4.69 66.60
C MET A 565 -27.55 5.62 67.02
N THR A 566 -28.67 5.04 67.46
CA THR A 566 -29.64 5.80 68.27
C THR A 566 -29.21 5.74 69.72
N GLU A 567 -29.13 6.91 70.34
CA GLU A 567 -28.86 7.13 71.76
C GLU A 567 -29.69 6.16 72.63
N ASP A 568 -29.02 5.20 73.28
CA ASP A 568 -29.62 4.47 74.39
C ASP A 568 -29.44 5.34 75.65
N GLU A 569 -30.54 5.95 76.12
CA GLU A 569 -30.54 6.86 77.29
C GLU A 569 -30.37 6.16 78.65
N ASP A 570 -30.32 4.81 78.72
CA ASP A 570 -30.53 4.10 79.99
C ASP A 570 -29.39 3.22 80.55
N THR A 571 -28.16 3.28 80.01
CA THR A 571 -27.01 2.59 80.66
C THR A 571 -25.80 3.50 80.86
N LYS A 572 -25.58 3.92 82.11
CA LYS A 572 -24.35 4.56 82.61
C LYS A 572 -23.30 3.52 83.03
N ASP A 573 -23.01 2.54 82.19
CA ASP A 573 -21.81 1.71 82.32
C ASP A 573 -20.98 1.84 81.05
N LYS A 574 -19.95 2.69 81.14
CA LYS A 574 -18.94 2.88 80.10
C LYS A 574 -17.68 2.14 80.49
N ASP A 575 -17.65 0.83 80.25
CA ASP A 575 -16.39 0.10 80.07
C ASP A 575 -16.17 -0.14 78.56
N TYR A 576 -15.80 0.95 77.88
CA TYR A 576 -15.09 0.90 76.60
C TYR A 576 -13.75 1.61 76.82
N ASP A 577 -12.61 1.05 76.36
CA ASP A 577 -11.36 1.82 76.39
C ASP A 577 -11.36 2.86 75.26
N TYR A 578 -11.69 4.09 75.64
CA TYR A 578 -12.01 5.25 74.81
C TYR A 578 -10.81 6.00 74.20
N ARG A 579 -9.59 5.44 74.18
CA ARG A 579 -8.39 6.28 74.04
C ARG A 579 -7.87 6.58 72.63
N ASN A 580 -8.47 6.12 71.52
CA ASN A 580 -8.06 6.59 70.16
C ASN A 580 -9.02 6.37 68.96
N GLY A 581 -10.32 6.12 69.15
CA GLY A 581 -11.30 6.04 68.05
C GLY A 581 -12.70 5.59 68.50
N VAL A 582 -13.75 6.05 67.82
CA VAL A 582 -15.14 5.66 68.07
C VAL A 582 -15.36 4.24 67.55
N PRO A 583 -15.91 3.28 68.33
CA PRO A 583 -16.33 1.98 67.81
C PRO A 583 -17.36 2.20 66.70
N SER A 584 -17.07 1.77 65.47
CA SER A 584 -17.96 2.06 64.35
C SER A 584 -19.12 1.07 64.21
N GLY A 585 -19.17 0.00 65.02
CA GLY A 585 -20.10 -1.12 64.83
C GLY A 585 -19.88 -1.91 63.53
N GLU A 586 -18.92 -1.48 62.70
CA GLU A 586 -18.62 -2.06 61.39
C GLU A 586 -17.84 -3.38 61.56
N LYS A 587 -18.28 -4.42 60.85
CA LYS A 587 -17.65 -5.74 60.83
C LYS A 587 -16.81 -5.92 59.56
N ALA A 588 -15.74 -6.69 59.69
CA ALA A 588 -14.89 -7.07 58.55
C ALA A 588 -14.52 -8.55 58.59
N ARG A 589 -14.16 -9.10 57.42
CA ARG A 589 -13.58 -10.45 57.29
C ARG A 589 -12.19 -10.36 56.70
N ALA A 590 -11.22 -10.91 57.41
CA ALA A 590 -9.85 -11.03 56.92
C ALA A 590 -9.66 -12.34 56.12
N SER A 591 -8.68 -12.32 55.22
CA SER A 591 -8.24 -13.53 54.52
C SER A 591 -7.60 -14.51 55.51
N CYS A 592 -7.92 -15.81 55.39
CA CYS A 592 -7.32 -16.88 56.19
C CYS A 592 -5.82 -17.05 55.92
N ASN A 593 -5.33 -16.49 54.82
CA ASN A 593 -3.94 -16.52 54.38
C ASN A 593 -3.21 -15.20 54.67
N THR A 594 -3.72 -14.37 55.57
CA THR A 594 -3.09 -13.08 55.91
C THR A 594 -1.83 -13.30 56.73
N GLN A 595 -0.67 -12.85 56.24
CA GLN A 595 0.60 -12.93 56.98
C GLN A 595 0.90 -11.62 57.72
N VAL A 596 1.44 -11.76 58.93
CA VAL A 596 1.62 -10.68 59.90
C VAL A 596 3.10 -10.61 60.27
N THR A 597 3.79 -9.53 59.86
CA THR A 597 5.23 -9.35 60.17
C THR A 597 5.43 -8.30 61.26
N LEU A 598 6.22 -8.66 62.28
CA LEU A 598 6.59 -7.77 63.39
C LEU A 598 7.76 -6.87 63.01
N ASN A 599 7.67 -5.59 63.36
CA ASN A 599 8.82 -4.69 63.29
C ASN A 599 9.35 -4.46 64.71
N ASN A 600 10.66 -4.65 64.94
CA ASN A 600 11.40 -4.38 66.19
C ASN A 600 11.33 -5.39 67.36
N LEU A 601 11.57 -6.68 67.09
CA LEU A 601 12.20 -7.56 68.08
C LEU A 601 13.50 -8.10 67.48
N GLY A 602 14.64 -7.66 68.03
CA GLY A 602 15.96 -8.06 67.57
C GLY A 602 16.13 -9.58 67.62
N THR A 603 16.68 -10.14 66.55
CA THR A 603 17.26 -11.50 66.49
C THR A 603 16.53 -12.56 67.32
N TYR A 604 15.27 -12.79 67.01
CA TYR A 604 14.64 -14.09 67.21
C TYR A 604 13.96 -14.47 65.89
N ASP A 605 14.37 -15.63 65.37
CA ASP A 605 14.01 -16.25 64.10
C ASP A 605 12.61 -16.89 64.18
N GLU A 606 11.64 -16.16 64.73
CA GLU A 606 10.25 -16.58 64.85
C GLU A 606 9.36 -15.52 64.20
N THR A 607 9.24 -15.59 62.87
CA THR A 607 7.99 -15.18 62.22
C THR A 607 6.88 -15.98 62.87
N TYR A 608 6.04 -15.33 63.69
CA TYR A 608 4.78 -15.90 64.15
C TYR A 608 3.88 -16.11 62.93
N ASP A 609 4.00 -17.29 62.32
CA ASP A 609 3.13 -17.78 61.25
C ASP A 609 1.83 -18.28 61.90
N GLU A 610 1.11 -17.37 62.57
CA GLU A 610 -0.20 -17.66 63.16
C GLU A 610 -1.31 -17.21 62.20
N ASP A 611 -2.23 -18.15 61.93
CA ASP A 611 -3.41 -18.00 61.06
C ASP A 611 -4.20 -16.71 61.42
N ALA A 612 -5.15 -16.31 60.56
CA ALA A 612 -6.08 -15.16 60.75
C ALA A 612 -6.75 -15.00 62.13
N THR A 613 -6.57 -15.98 63.04
CA THR A 613 -6.85 -15.94 64.47
C THR A 613 -6.11 -14.81 65.21
N ALA A 614 -4.90 -14.40 64.78
CA ALA A 614 -4.17 -13.27 65.35
C ALA A 614 -4.81 -11.90 65.04
N MET A 615 -5.67 -11.85 64.01
CA MET A 615 -6.50 -10.70 63.64
C MET A 615 -7.95 -10.81 64.17
N MET A 616 -8.25 -11.74 65.10
CA MET A 616 -9.60 -11.89 65.65
C MET A 616 -9.78 -10.98 66.88
N GLY A 617 -10.79 -10.12 66.84
CA GLY A 617 -11.10 -9.21 67.95
C GLY A 617 -11.42 -7.79 67.49
N THR A 618 -11.10 -6.81 68.35
CA THR A 618 -11.22 -5.37 68.06
C THR A 618 -9.89 -4.81 67.55
N ASP A 619 -9.59 -5.04 66.26
CA ASP A 619 -8.40 -4.50 65.62
C ASP A 619 -8.65 -3.09 65.07
N ARG A 620 -7.57 -2.30 64.98
CA ARG A 620 -7.68 -0.91 64.51
C ARG A 620 -7.34 -0.83 63.02
N LEU A 621 -8.36 -0.52 62.21
CA LEU A 621 -8.18 -0.13 60.83
C LEU A 621 -7.92 1.38 60.76
N THR A 622 -6.71 1.74 60.37
CA THR A 622 -6.35 3.11 59.99
C THR A 622 -6.59 3.30 58.50
N ILE A 623 -7.51 4.21 58.15
CA ILE A 623 -7.82 4.59 56.77
C ILE A 623 -7.26 5.99 56.52
N THR A 624 -6.33 6.12 55.57
CA THR A 624 -5.79 7.43 55.18
C THR A 624 -6.36 7.81 53.82
N LYS A 625 -7.12 8.91 53.75
CA LYS A 625 -7.72 9.37 52.50
C LYS A 625 -6.64 9.88 51.55
N LYS A 626 -6.95 9.86 50.26
CA LYS A 626 -6.22 10.62 49.26
C LYS A 626 -6.95 11.92 48.96
N ASP A 627 -6.19 12.98 48.73
CA ASP A 627 -6.71 14.26 48.28
C ASP A 627 -7.11 14.20 46.79
N LYS A 628 -7.59 15.33 46.25
CA LYS A 628 -8.00 15.46 44.85
C LYS A 628 -6.87 15.22 43.83
N ASN A 629 -5.61 15.28 44.26
CA ASN A 629 -4.43 15.05 43.43
C ASN A 629 -3.90 13.62 43.55
N GLY A 630 -4.49 12.79 44.42
CA GLY A 630 -4.08 11.41 44.67
C GLY A 630 -2.99 11.26 45.72
N GLU A 631 -2.61 12.34 46.42
CA GLU A 631 -1.65 12.30 47.53
C GLU A 631 -2.35 11.93 48.82
N LEU A 632 -1.69 11.19 49.71
CA LEU A 632 -2.26 10.85 51.01
C LEU A 632 -2.44 12.11 51.84
N THR A 633 -3.63 12.30 52.39
CA THR A 633 -3.88 13.36 53.36
C THR A 633 -3.10 13.08 54.64
N GLY A 634 -2.64 14.13 55.32
CA GLY A 634 -2.10 14.00 56.68
C GLY A 634 -3.15 13.57 57.71
N GLU A 635 -4.44 13.66 57.36
CA GLU A 635 -5.57 13.20 58.16
C GLU A 635 -5.90 11.73 57.88
N SER A 636 -6.03 10.93 58.94
CA SER A 636 -6.43 9.52 58.88
C SER A 636 -7.68 9.29 59.73
N ASP A 637 -8.67 8.62 59.15
CA ASP A 637 -9.82 8.09 59.89
C ASP A 637 -9.38 6.79 60.59
N LYS A 638 -9.46 6.75 61.92
CA LYS A 638 -9.18 5.55 62.72
C LYS A 638 -10.49 4.88 63.08
N LEU A 639 -10.73 3.70 62.54
CA LEU A 639 -11.91 2.88 62.82
C LEU A 639 -11.48 1.64 63.59
N VAL A 640 -12.22 1.30 64.64
CA VAL A 640 -12.09 -0.01 65.28
C VAL A 640 -13.08 -0.93 64.60
N LEU A 641 -12.57 -1.97 63.93
CA LEU A 641 -13.39 -2.96 63.25
C LEU A 641 -13.45 -4.23 64.09
N GLU A 642 -14.64 -4.84 64.18
CA GLU A 642 -14.77 -6.20 64.68
C GLU A 642 -14.45 -7.16 63.53
N VAL A 643 -13.27 -7.76 63.54
CA VAL A 643 -12.92 -8.82 62.58
C VAL A 643 -13.62 -10.10 63.01
N THR A 644 -14.56 -10.58 62.19
CA THR A 644 -15.39 -11.72 62.55
C THR A 644 -14.59 -13.02 62.63
N LYS A 645 -15.11 -14.01 63.34
CA LYS A 645 -14.54 -15.38 63.36
C LYS A 645 -14.58 -16.07 61.99
N GLU A 646 -15.41 -15.58 61.06
CA GLU A 646 -15.43 -16.08 59.69
C GLU A 646 -14.32 -15.44 58.87
N VAL A 647 -13.47 -16.27 58.26
CA VAL A 647 -12.37 -15.87 57.39
C VAL A 647 -12.67 -16.23 55.94
N THR A 648 -12.02 -15.56 54.99
CA THR A 648 -12.17 -15.83 53.55
C THR A 648 -10.98 -16.60 53.00
N ASP A 649 -11.20 -17.39 51.95
CA ASP A 649 -10.14 -18.20 51.30
C ASP A 649 -9.41 -17.41 50.18
N TYR A 650 -9.40 -16.07 50.24
CA TYR A 650 -8.66 -15.22 49.28
C TYR A 650 -7.15 -15.42 49.46
N SER A 651 -6.34 -14.91 48.52
CA SER A 651 -4.91 -14.76 48.82
C SER A 651 -4.68 -13.72 49.94
N ASP A 652 -3.44 -13.60 50.38
CA ASP A 652 -3.02 -12.58 51.37
C ASP A 652 -3.45 -11.14 50.96
N ARG A 653 -3.53 -10.23 51.94
CA ARG A 653 -3.85 -8.78 51.85
C ARG A 653 -5.28 -8.36 51.54
N PHE A 654 -6.22 -9.24 51.22
CA PHE A 654 -7.62 -8.84 51.01
C PHE A 654 -8.39 -8.73 52.33
N ILE A 655 -9.16 -7.65 52.47
CA ILE A 655 -10.13 -7.48 53.57
C ILE A 655 -11.52 -7.22 53.02
N GLU A 656 -12.48 -8.03 53.45
CA GLU A 656 -13.88 -7.80 53.13
C GLU A 656 -14.51 -6.85 54.15
N ILE A 657 -15.09 -5.76 53.67
CA ILE A 657 -15.75 -4.71 54.47
C ILE A 657 -17.20 -4.53 54.03
N SER A 658 -17.99 -3.79 54.82
CA SER A 658 -19.34 -3.43 54.45
C SER A 658 -19.36 -2.59 53.17
N LYS A 659 -20.41 -2.74 52.37
CA LYS A 659 -20.62 -1.96 51.15
C LYS A 659 -20.65 -0.47 51.45
N HIS A 660 -21.36 -0.07 52.51
CA HIS A 660 -21.41 1.31 52.98
C HIS A 660 -20.01 1.88 53.28
N LEU A 661 -19.19 1.13 54.03
CA LEU A 661 -17.83 1.56 54.35
C LEU A 661 -16.97 1.69 53.09
N TYR A 662 -17.09 0.77 52.13
CA TYR A 662 -16.39 0.87 50.84
C TYR A 662 -16.75 2.18 50.12
N TYR A 663 -18.04 2.48 49.95
CA TYR A 663 -18.51 3.67 49.22
C TYR A 663 -18.26 5.00 49.96
N LYS A 664 -17.93 4.95 51.26
CA LYS A 664 -17.49 6.14 52.02
C LYS A 664 -16.13 6.66 51.54
N TYR A 665 -15.25 5.78 51.06
CA TYR A 665 -13.87 6.12 50.68
C TYR A 665 -13.58 5.94 49.20
N PHE A 666 -14.30 5.04 48.53
CA PHE A 666 -14.12 4.73 47.12
C PHE A 666 -15.34 5.14 46.31
N LYS A 667 -15.08 5.71 45.14
CA LYS A 667 -16.13 6.00 44.16
C LYS A 667 -16.20 4.86 43.16
N ASN A 668 -17.41 4.51 42.76
CA ASN A 668 -17.63 3.57 41.66
C ASN A 668 -17.67 4.30 40.31
N GLU A 669 -16.61 5.05 40.04
CA GLU A 669 -16.45 5.82 38.82
C GLU A 669 -14.98 5.83 38.42
N SER A 670 -14.70 5.81 37.12
CA SER A 670 -13.34 5.80 36.58
C SER A 670 -13.07 7.08 35.79
N ASN A 671 -11.89 7.66 36.00
CA ASN A 671 -11.37 8.80 35.24
C ASN A 671 -10.56 8.37 33.99
N GLN A 672 -10.56 7.07 33.67
CA GLN A 672 -9.80 6.47 32.58
C GLN A 672 -10.67 5.44 31.83
N ALA A 673 -10.67 5.50 30.50
CA ALA A 673 -11.43 4.64 29.62
C ALA A 673 -10.54 3.94 28.59
N ALA A 674 -10.82 2.67 28.27
CA ALA A 674 -10.17 1.91 27.22
C ALA A 674 -10.94 2.09 25.91
N VAL A 675 -10.29 2.60 24.86
CA VAL A 675 -10.85 2.68 23.51
C VAL A 675 -10.21 1.60 22.66
N TYR A 676 -11.01 0.63 22.20
CA TYR A 676 -10.52 -0.44 21.32
C TYR A 676 -10.73 -0.06 19.86
N ILE A 677 -9.65 -0.12 19.08
CA ILE A 677 -9.67 0.22 17.66
C ILE A 677 -9.76 -1.01 16.77
N SER A 678 -10.14 -0.81 15.51
CA SER A 678 -10.30 -1.92 14.57
C SER A 678 -8.99 -2.53 14.09
N ASN A 679 -7.92 -1.73 14.03
CA ASN A 679 -6.60 -2.17 13.58
C ASN A 679 -5.50 -1.25 14.16
N TYR A 680 -4.40 -1.84 14.62
CA TYR A 680 -3.24 -1.14 15.20
C TYR A 680 -2.64 -0.06 14.29
N ALA A 681 -2.68 -0.22 12.97
CA ALA A 681 -2.19 0.77 12.01
C ALA A 681 -2.96 2.11 12.08
N LYS A 682 -4.12 2.16 12.75
CA LYS A 682 -4.93 3.37 12.93
C LYS A 682 -4.68 4.09 14.25
N THR A 683 -3.81 3.58 15.11
CA THR A 683 -3.53 4.11 16.46
C THR A 683 -3.31 5.62 16.46
N ASP A 684 -2.33 6.13 15.71
CA ASP A 684 -2.01 7.57 15.70
C ASP A 684 -3.15 8.45 15.19
N LYS A 685 -3.96 7.92 14.26
CA LYS A 685 -5.10 8.65 13.70
C LYS A 685 -6.24 8.73 14.72
N VAL A 686 -6.47 7.65 15.48
CA VAL A 686 -7.50 7.61 16.51
C VAL A 686 -7.09 8.47 17.70
N ILE A 687 -5.84 8.36 18.20
CA ILE A 687 -5.31 9.22 19.28
C ILE A 687 -5.52 10.71 18.93
N LYS A 688 -5.06 11.15 17.75
CA LYS A 688 -5.28 12.55 17.31
C LYS A 688 -6.74 12.94 17.19
N SER A 689 -7.62 11.98 16.86
CA SER A 689 -9.06 12.25 16.76
C SER A 689 -9.70 12.39 18.14
N ILE A 690 -9.25 11.60 19.13
CA ILE A 690 -9.68 11.68 20.53
C ILE A 690 -9.25 13.02 21.13
N GLU A 691 -7.98 13.41 21.00
CA GLU A 691 -7.46 14.68 21.53
C GLU A 691 -8.09 15.91 20.86
N LYS A 692 -8.53 15.78 19.60
CA LYS A 692 -9.25 16.84 18.89
C LYS A 692 -10.72 16.93 19.30
N LEU A 693 -11.30 15.82 19.75
CA LEU A 693 -12.71 15.74 20.14
C LEU A 693 -12.98 16.55 21.42
N ASP A 694 -12.08 16.45 22.39
CA ASP A 694 -12.09 17.23 23.63
C ASP A 694 -10.65 17.51 24.08
N LYS A 695 -10.34 18.78 24.37
CA LYS A 695 -9.00 19.18 24.85
C LYS A 695 -8.66 18.58 26.22
N ASN A 696 -9.68 18.21 26.98
CA ASN A 696 -9.55 17.53 28.27
C ASN A 696 -9.13 16.06 28.11
N TYR A 697 -9.26 15.46 26.93
CA TYR A 697 -8.78 14.10 26.69
C TYR A 697 -7.27 14.05 26.46
N GLU A 698 -6.67 13.03 27.06
CA GLU A 698 -5.31 12.58 26.82
C GLU A 698 -5.37 11.10 26.47
N ALA A 699 -4.73 10.70 25.37
CA ALA A 699 -4.84 9.34 24.86
C ALA A 699 -3.47 8.76 24.54
N VAL A 700 -3.21 7.55 25.02
CA VAL A 700 -1.96 6.82 24.80
C VAL A 700 -2.25 5.38 24.38
N SER A 701 -1.38 4.79 23.56
CA SER A 701 -1.49 3.36 23.25
C SER A 701 -0.95 2.56 24.42
N ALA A 702 -1.82 1.76 25.06
CA ALA A 702 -1.44 0.90 26.19
C ALA A 702 -0.29 -0.03 25.79
N TYR A 703 -0.41 -0.64 24.60
CA TYR A 703 0.63 -1.49 24.04
C TYR A 703 1.98 -0.78 23.88
N ARG A 704 2.01 0.43 23.30
CA ARG A 704 3.28 1.16 23.07
C ARG A 704 3.93 1.65 24.36
N MET A 705 3.13 1.98 25.38
CA MET A 705 3.63 2.37 26.70
C MET A 705 4.26 1.18 27.45
N SER A 706 3.77 -0.03 27.19
CA SER A 706 4.30 -1.29 27.71
C SER A 706 5.40 -1.92 26.85
N LEU A 707 6.08 -1.17 25.98
CA LEU A 707 7.21 -1.70 25.22
C LEU A 707 8.52 -1.38 25.93
N GLY A 708 9.23 -2.44 26.34
CA GLY A 708 10.55 -2.36 26.93
C GLY A 708 11.67 -2.47 25.89
N GLU A 709 12.66 -3.29 26.20
CA GLU A 709 13.87 -3.47 25.39
C GLU A 709 13.61 -4.13 24.03
N TYR A 710 14.53 -3.89 23.09
CA TYR A 710 14.53 -4.57 21.81
C TYR A 710 14.81 -6.07 21.97
N ASN A 711 14.18 -6.88 21.13
CA ASN A 711 14.50 -8.28 20.94
C ASN A 711 15.36 -8.40 19.67
N ASP A 712 16.64 -8.75 19.85
CA ASP A 712 17.62 -8.82 18.76
C ASP A 712 17.20 -9.74 17.61
N GLU A 713 16.57 -10.88 17.93
CA GLU A 713 16.06 -11.84 16.92
C GLU A 713 14.99 -11.19 16.05
N LYS A 714 13.99 -10.53 16.67
CA LYS A 714 12.93 -9.83 15.94
C LYS A 714 13.43 -8.62 15.15
N VAL A 715 14.43 -7.90 15.67
CA VAL A 715 15.09 -6.81 14.94
C VAL A 715 15.78 -7.36 13.69
N SER A 716 16.53 -8.46 13.84
CA SER A 716 17.20 -9.13 12.74
C SER A 716 16.21 -9.59 11.66
N GLU A 717 15.11 -10.26 12.04
CA GLU A 717 14.06 -10.68 11.12
C GLU A 717 13.44 -9.51 10.33
N ARG A 718 13.17 -8.38 11.02
CA ARG A 718 12.67 -7.16 10.39
C ARG A 718 13.67 -6.60 9.38
N LEU A 719 14.95 -6.51 9.75
CA LEU A 719 16.01 -6.00 8.86
C LEU A 719 16.21 -6.91 7.64
N VAL A 720 16.17 -8.23 7.80
CA VAL A 720 16.22 -9.19 6.69
C VAL A 720 15.03 -8.99 5.76
N THR A 721 13.82 -8.85 6.32
CA THR A 721 12.59 -8.61 5.54
C THR A 721 12.70 -7.33 4.72
N LEU A 722 13.16 -6.23 5.33
CA LEU A 722 13.40 -4.96 4.64
C LEU A 722 14.47 -5.06 3.57
N GLY A 723 15.58 -5.77 3.85
CA GLY A 723 16.67 -6.01 2.91
C GLY A 723 16.21 -6.81 1.68
N ILE A 724 15.44 -7.88 1.89
CA ILE A 724 14.84 -8.67 0.80
C ILE A 724 13.89 -7.81 -0.03
N ALA A 725 12.99 -7.05 0.62
CA ALA A 725 12.04 -6.20 -0.09
C ALA A 725 12.74 -5.15 -0.97
N LEU A 726 13.77 -4.49 -0.44
CA LEU A 726 14.57 -3.53 -1.19
C LEU A 726 15.34 -4.21 -2.34
N GLY A 727 15.96 -5.36 -2.08
CA GLY A 727 16.70 -6.14 -3.09
C GLY A 727 15.81 -6.58 -4.25
N VAL A 728 14.59 -7.05 -3.97
CA VAL A 728 13.62 -7.43 -5.00
C VAL A 728 13.16 -6.22 -5.81
N LEU A 729 12.90 -5.07 -5.17
CA LEU A 729 12.55 -3.84 -5.89
C LEU A 729 13.66 -3.42 -6.87
N VAL A 730 14.93 -3.48 -6.45
CA VAL A 730 16.08 -3.19 -7.34
C VAL A 730 16.18 -4.22 -8.47
N MET A 731 15.99 -5.51 -8.18
CA MET A 731 16.01 -6.57 -9.19
C MET A 731 14.89 -6.38 -10.23
N LEU A 732 13.69 -5.99 -9.80
CA LEU A 732 12.57 -5.67 -10.69
C LEU A 732 12.90 -4.53 -11.65
N ILE A 733 13.59 -3.48 -11.19
CA ILE A 733 14.04 -2.37 -12.05
C ILE A 733 14.94 -2.89 -13.17
N ILE A 734 15.92 -3.74 -12.82
CA ILE A 734 16.86 -4.30 -13.79
C ILE A 734 16.12 -5.19 -14.78
N LEU A 735 15.30 -6.12 -14.29
CA LEU A 735 14.54 -7.06 -15.12
C LEU A 735 13.61 -6.32 -16.09
N GLU A 736 12.95 -5.26 -15.63
CA GLU A 736 12.09 -4.44 -16.46
C GLU A 736 12.85 -3.76 -17.60
N ILE A 737 14.02 -3.17 -17.32
CA ILE A 737 14.85 -2.57 -18.38
C ILE A 737 15.20 -3.60 -19.46
N PHE A 738 15.58 -4.82 -19.09
CA PHE A 738 15.91 -5.88 -20.06
C PHE A 738 14.70 -6.36 -20.87
N ILE A 739 13.60 -6.66 -20.19
CA ILE A 739 12.39 -7.19 -20.85
C ILE A 739 11.78 -6.12 -21.75
N LEU A 740 11.59 -4.89 -21.25
CA LEU A 740 10.99 -3.82 -22.05
C LEU A 740 11.87 -3.50 -23.25
N ARG A 741 13.20 -3.48 -23.10
CA ARG A 741 14.14 -3.30 -24.23
C ARG A 741 13.97 -4.40 -25.29
N SER A 742 13.76 -5.65 -24.88
CA SER A 742 13.51 -6.76 -25.80
C SER A 742 12.18 -6.60 -26.55
N LEU A 743 11.11 -6.30 -25.82
CA LEU A 743 9.77 -6.11 -26.40
C LEU A 743 9.72 -4.92 -27.36
N MET A 744 10.41 -3.83 -27.02
CA MET A 744 10.41 -2.62 -27.82
C MET A 744 11.24 -2.76 -29.11
N LYS A 745 12.15 -3.75 -29.23
CA LYS A 745 12.81 -4.07 -30.51
C LYS A 745 11.81 -4.39 -31.62
N ILE A 746 10.65 -4.95 -31.26
CA ILE A 746 9.59 -5.31 -32.20
C ILE A 746 9.02 -4.07 -32.92
N LYS A 747 9.05 -2.90 -32.27
CA LYS A 747 8.51 -1.64 -32.80
C LYS A 747 9.42 -0.93 -33.78
N ILE A 748 10.69 -1.31 -33.84
CA ILE A 748 11.72 -0.61 -34.62
C ILE A 748 11.33 -0.53 -36.11
N LYS A 749 10.80 -1.61 -36.68
CA LYS A 749 10.36 -1.63 -38.09
C LYS A 749 9.24 -0.63 -38.37
N ASP A 750 8.24 -0.57 -37.50
CA ASP A 750 7.10 0.34 -37.64
C ASP A 750 7.56 1.82 -37.55
N TYR A 751 8.51 2.12 -36.67
CA TYR A 751 9.07 3.47 -36.53
C TYR A 751 9.98 3.88 -37.70
N PHE A 752 10.73 2.95 -38.29
CA PHE A 752 11.46 3.22 -39.54
C PHE A 752 10.51 3.65 -40.66
N VAL A 753 9.39 2.94 -40.83
CA VAL A 753 8.35 3.31 -41.82
C VAL A 753 7.84 4.74 -41.58
N LEU A 754 7.57 5.12 -40.33
CA LEU A 754 7.12 6.49 -40.01
C LEU A 754 8.20 7.54 -40.30
N LYS A 755 9.46 7.28 -39.97
CA LYS A 755 10.60 8.16 -40.29
C LYS A 755 10.74 8.35 -41.81
N PHE A 756 10.63 7.27 -42.60
CA PHE A 756 10.69 7.34 -44.07
C PHE A 756 9.56 8.18 -44.68
N ILE A 757 8.38 8.20 -44.07
CA ILE A 757 7.25 9.03 -44.53
C ILE A 757 7.46 10.52 -44.18
N GLY A 758 8.46 10.83 -43.34
CA GLY A 758 8.82 12.20 -42.94
C GLY A 758 8.33 12.59 -41.54
N MET A 759 8.04 11.61 -40.67
CA MET A 759 7.71 11.87 -39.27
C MET A 759 8.96 12.29 -38.49
N LYS A 760 8.80 13.34 -37.67
CA LYS A 760 9.86 13.81 -36.79
C LYS A 760 10.28 12.78 -35.75
N LEU A 761 11.59 12.65 -35.53
CA LEU A 761 12.14 11.78 -34.48
C LEU A 761 11.58 12.12 -33.09
N ASN A 762 11.43 13.40 -32.78
CA ASN A 762 10.82 13.86 -31.52
C ASN A 762 9.36 13.39 -31.37
N THR A 763 8.60 13.33 -32.46
CA THR A 763 7.22 12.82 -32.45
C THR A 763 7.19 11.31 -32.23
N ILE A 764 8.12 10.55 -32.84
CA ILE A 764 8.27 9.10 -32.60
C ILE A 764 8.57 8.82 -31.13
N ASN A 765 9.51 9.58 -30.54
CA ASN A 765 9.84 9.47 -29.12
C ASN A 765 8.63 9.75 -28.22
N LYS A 766 7.82 10.77 -28.55
CA LYS A 766 6.58 11.07 -27.83
C LYS A 766 5.55 9.94 -27.95
N ILE A 767 5.39 9.32 -29.12
CA ILE A 767 4.47 8.17 -29.31
C ILE A 767 4.85 7.03 -28.36
N SER A 768 6.14 6.67 -28.34
CA SER A 768 6.70 5.63 -27.47
C SER A 768 6.41 5.92 -25.98
N ILE A 769 6.65 7.16 -25.53
CA ILE A 769 6.33 7.62 -24.16
C ILE A 769 4.83 7.50 -23.87
N MET A 770 3.98 8.12 -24.68
CA MET A 770 2.53 8.13 -24.41
C MET A 770 1.93 6.73 -24.35
N GLU A 771 2.38 5.84 -25.24
CA GLU A 771 1.92 4.46 -25.29
C GLU A 771 2.32 3.70 -24.01
N MET A 772 3.59 3.74 -23.61
CA MET A 772 4.06 3.02 -22.41
C MET A 772 3.44 3.56 -21.13
N PHE A 773 3.35 4.88 -20.98
CA PHE A 773 2.70 5.50 -19.83
C PHE A 773 1.22 5.14 -19.75
N SER A 774 0.54 4.99 -20.90
CA SER A 774 -0.87 4.56 -20.90
C SER A 774 -1.05 3.14 -20.36
N TYR A 775 -0.19 2.20 -20.75
CA TYR A 775 -0.24 0.83 -20.21
C TYR A 775 0.06 0.82 -18.72
N CYS A 776 1.12 1.51 -18.29
CA CYS A 776 1.52 1.61 -16.89
C CYS A 776 0.41 2.24 -16.02
N ALA A 777 -0.20 3.34 -16.47
CA ALA A 777 -1.29 3.98 -15.73
C ALA A 777 -2.50 3.07 -15.56
N VAL A 778 -2.90 2.35 -16.61
CA VAL A 778 -4.03 1.40 -16.56
C VAL A 778 -3.74 0.27 -15.56
N THR A 779 -2.53 -0.29 -15.55
CA THR A 779 -2.17 -1.38 -14.64
C THR A 779 -2.06 -0.91 -13.19
N ILE A 780 -1.52 0.29 -12.93
CA ILE A 780 -1.46 0.87 -11.58
C ILE A 780 -2.88 1.01 -11.00
N VAL A 781 -3.81 1.60 -11.76
CA VAL A 781 -5.20 1.75 -11.32
C VAL A 781 -5.84 0.39 -11.10
N PHE A 782 -5.63 -0.55 -12.02
CA PHE A 782 -6.14 -1.91 -11.88
C PHE A 782 -5.66 -2.58 -10.59
N VAL A 783 -4.35 -2.52 -10.28
CA VAL A 783 -3.78 -3.13 -9.07
C VAL A 783 -4.37 -2.50 -7.81
N ILE A 784 -4.51 -1.17 -7.75
CA ILE A 784 -5.13 -0.49 -6.61
C ILE A 784 -6.58 -0.94 -6.42
N VAL A 785 -7.37 -0.99 -7.50
CA VAL A 785 -8.77 -1.42 -7.45
C VAL A 785 -8.89 -2.89 -7.05
N ALA A 786 -8.10 -3.76 -7.68
CA ALA A 786 -8.09 -5.20 -7.38
C ALA A 786 -7.72 -5.47 -5.92
N ALA A 787 -6.69 -4.80 -5.38
CA ALA A 787 -6.30 -4.94 -3.99
C ALA A 787 -7.45 -4.57 -3.03
N ASN A 788 -8.16 -3.47 -3.30
CA ASN A 788 -9.30 -3.05 -2.48
C ASN A 788 -10.49 -4.02 -2.61
N ILE A 789 -10.76 -4.56 -3.79
CA ILE A 789 -11.81 -5.57 -3.99
C ILE A 789 -11.49 -6.85 -3.20
N ILE A 790 -10.24 -7.32 -3.25
CA ILE A 790 -9.82 -8.53 -2.50
C ILE A 790 -9.98 -8.32 -1.00
N ALA A 791 -9.70 -7.11 -0.49
CA ALA A 791 -9.95 -6.77 0.91
C ALA A 791 -11.45 -6.75 1.25
N LEU A 792 -12.30 -6.21 0.35
CA LEU A 792 -13.77 -6.23 0.51
C LEU A 792 -14.34 -7.65 0.49
N CYS A 793 -13.71 -8.58 -0.24
CA CYS A 793 -14.07 -10.00 -0.23
C CYS A 793 -13.68 -10.73 1.07
N GLY A 794 -13.14 -10.04 2.08
CA GLY A 794 -12.89 -10.59 3.42
C GLY A 794 -11.50 -11.18 3.63
N SER A 795 -10.54 -10.94 2.73
CA SER A 795 -9.16 -11.39 2.94
C SER A 795 -8.50 -10.62 4.09
N ARG A 796 -8.32 -11.29 5.25
CA ARG A 796 -7.68 -10.70 6.44
C ARG A 796 -6.28 -10.15 6.13
N VAL A 797 -5.47 -10.91 5.38
CA VAL A 797 -4.12 -10.49 4.98
C VAL A 797 -4.13 -9.16 4.22
N MET A 798 -5.04 -9.02 3.23
CA MET A 798 -5.14 -7.78 2.47
C MET A 798 -5.73 -6.63 3.29
N ILE A 799 -6.70 -6.90 4.16
CA ILE A 799 -7.27 -5.89 5.07
C ILE A 799 -6.17 -5.32 5.98
N ASP A 800 -5.36 -6.18 6.58
CA ASP A 800 -4.29 -5.78 7.49
C ASP A 800 -3.17 -5.03 6.75
N MET A 801 -2.80 -5.49 5.55
CA MET A 801 -1.79 -4.82 4.72
C MET A 801 -2.27 -3.42 4.29
N LEU A 802 -3.48 -3.32 3.74
CA LEU A 802 -4.06 -2.04 3.30
C LEU A 802 -4.35 -1.09 4.48
N ALA A 803 -4.46 -1.60 5.72
CA ALA A 803 -4.64 -0.75 6.90
C ALA A 803 -3.46 0.21 7.10
N TYR A 804 -2.25 -0.16 6.71
CA TYR A 804 -1.07 0.71 6.76
C TYR A 804 -1.04 1.72 5.61
N TYR A 805 -1.80 1.50 4.54
CA TYR A 805 -1.69 2.31 3.33
C TYR A 805 -2.47 3.60 3.48
N THR A 806 -1.74 4.69 3.36
CA THR A 806 -2.26 6.06 3.42
C THR A 806 -2.11 6.72 2.05
N ILE A 807 -2.67 7.93 1.88
CA ILE A 807 -2.51 8.69 0.63
C ILE A 807 -1.03 8.82 0.21
N PRO A 808 -0.07 9.12 1.13
CA PRO A 808 1.36 9.09 0.83
C PRO A 808 1.86 7.77 0.23
N PHE A 809 1.41 6.62 0.74
CA PHE A 809 1.81 5.31 0.21
C PHE A 809 1.41 5.16 -1.26
N TYR A 810 0.13 5.44 -1.59
CA TYR A 810 -0.34 5.31 -2.96
C TYR A 810 0.37 6.28 -3.91
N LEU A 811 0.68 7.49 -3.45
CA LEU A 811 1.48 8.46 -4.22
C LEU A 811 2.89 7.92 -4.51
N ILE A 812 3.58 7.38 -3.50
CA ILE A 812 4.91 6.76 -3.67
C ILE A 812 4.83 5.60 -4.67
N PHE A 813 3.83 4.73 -4.54
CA PHE A 813 3.61 3.61 -5.44
C PHE A 813 3.40 4.04 -6.90
N ILE A 814 2.56 5.06 -7.12
CA ILE A 814 2.29 5.61 -8.47
C ILE A 814 3.58 6.24 -9.03
N VAL A 815 4.25 7.10 -8.26
CA VAL A 815 5.47 7.80 -8.69
C VAL A 815 6.58 6.81 -9.00
N TYR A 816 6.77 5.77 -8.17
CA TYR A 816 7.76 4.71 -8.38
C TYR A 816 7.57 4.05 -9.76
N ASN A 817 6.36 3.56 -10.05
CA ASN A 817 6.09 2.87 -11.30
C ASN A 817 6.18 3.81 -12.52
N LEU A 818 5.75 5.07 -12.40
CA LEU A 818 5.85 6.06 -13.48
C LEU A 818 7.29 6.48 -13.78
N ILE A 819 8.12 6.68 -12.75
CA ILE A 819 9.55 6.99 -12.92
C ILE A 819 10.24 5.82 -13.59
N LEU A 820 9.97 4.60 -13.13
CA LEU A 820 10.54 3.39 -13.68
C LEU A 820 10.20 3.21 -15.17
N CYS A 821 8.92 3.39 -15.52
CA CYS A 821 8.46 3.44 -16.91
C CYS A 821 9.15 4.56 -17.73
N GLY A 822 9.34 5.75 -17.14
CA GLY A 822 10.03 6.86 -17.80
C GLY A 822 11.49 6.57 -18.11
N VAL A 823 12.23 5.98 -17.17
CA VAL A 823 13.65 5.60 -17.34
C VAL A 823 13.80 4.56 -18.45
N THR A 824 12.96 3.53 -18.45
CA THR A 824 13.01 2.44 -19.44
C THR A 824 12.68 2.95 -20.84
N VAL A 825 11.66 3.78 -21.00
CA VAL A 825 11.32 4.42 -22.28
C VAL A 825 12.44 5.31 -22.78
N LYS A 826 13.06 6.11 -21.90
CA LYS A 826 14.19 6.98 -22.27
C LYS A 826 15.38 6.17 -22.77
N ALA A 827 15.71 5.06 -22.10
CA ALA A 827 16.77 4.16 -22.53
C ALA A 827 16.47 3.53 -23.90
N PHE A 828 15.22 3.13 -24.15
CA PHE A 828 14.80 2.62 -25.44
C PHE A 828 14.86 3.67 -26.55
N ASN A 829 14.37 4.89 -26.31
CA ASN A 829 14.42 5.97 -27.27
C ASN A 829 15.87 6.31 -27.66
N LYS A 830 16.82 6.24 -26.72
CA LYS A 830 18.26 6.38 -27.03
C LYS A 830 18.76 5.29 -27.98
N LEU A 831 18.35 4.03 -27.76
CA LEU A 831 18.70 2.91 -28.65
C LEU A 831 18.10 3.07 -30.04
N LEU A 832 16.85 3.55 -30.12
CA LEU A 832 16.19 3.88 -31.37
C LEU A 832 16.99 4.89 -32.18
N VAL A 833 17.41 6.00 -31.56
CA VAL A 833 18.25 7.02 -32.21
C VAL A 833 19.53 6.40 -32.75
N GLN A 834 20.26 5.63 -31.94
CA GLN A 834 21.52 4.99 -32.36
C GLN A 834 21.33 4.07 -33.58
N ARG A 835 20.26 3.27 -33.61
CA ARG A 835 19.97 2.39 -34.76
C ARG A 835 19.51 3.14 -36.00
N MET A 836 18.85 4.28 -35.83
CA MET A 836 18.40 5.14 -36.94
C MET A 836 19.49 6.05 -37.50
N ILE A 837 20.65 6.14 -36.84
CA ILE A 837 21.87 6.79 -37.34
C ILE A 837 22.78 5.76 -38.01
N LYS A 838 22.86 4.53 -37.48
CA LYS A 838 23.73 3.46 -37.99
C LYS A 838 23.17 2.77 -39.26
N ASN A 839 21.86 2.84 -39.46
CA ASN A 839 21.15 2.36 -40.66
C ASN A 839 20.57 3.55 -41.40
#